data_AF-A0A7Y5RW77-F1
#
_entry.id   AF-A0A7Y5RW77-F1
#
_cell.length_a   1.000
_cell.length_b   1.000
_cell.length_c   1.000
_cell.angle_alpha   90.00
_cell.angle_beta   90.00
_cell.angle_gamma   90.00
#
_symmetry.space_group_name_H-M   'P 1'
#
loop_
_entity.id
_entity.type
_entity.pdbx_description
1 polymer ?
#
loop_
_entity_poly.entity_id
_entity_poly.type
_entity_poly.pdbx_seq_one_letter_code
_entity_poly.pdbx_strand_id
1 'polypeptide(L)'
;MSRLRVVLLAAAVSTIGVSTAARGQEFWTISGGATTIELDKQALERLGLHVVFVDDDGVTATSTEFSMAVDAASDLIFTTGRDTDVVVLGGVVRHVGRVIFKTAAGAHEIANPGLSQLPGDDFTPAWQFGGRGDEAGLTLGRTKIGFRSLSQTWVLHSPDLLISRELAALLGDPSLAGAGIGRLTTEGWSRWAGGEEPDFRPPPGGSGGTRDENGPDMVFCQLFGLGQYGRLNDTVGLAVATTSWNIGNRDMRWFASPNALHPFIVMNLYRIKSDRFEHIGQSSIKHGFYALGNTQCGGTCTYEPGHGQGNWLGQGCTDTYSAALNASQNGLAPRSEVNGWTGAWTYAGSHFSQGNHAHNAIEHRLQVRDADLNPPQNPGATYYCEGYYLTTDDINPMNSAAWKPVTVSGSPGGTWSFGMTGASTLPVSGFAINAWTGATQTVLAQEVPPVRFQSPDGRCVLAAKATNVVGNLWHYEYALLNVDMHRKVREFSIPIAPWTGATNIGFSAVRSHDEPYSNAPWTVTVSSSAITWSTTANPLRWANVYNFRFDAQAEPVSNATVTLGLHEPGTPSTISGVTIGPDVTLVGDAIRGGLLWDKWWRVTGAAAPGGNHPLYPPAGQQSGSDTYRCKECHGWDYKGRDGAYATGPHHTGIRGVYGSTMSPQDMFDIIKSASAPNGHGFAGTLSDTDIRDLVQFIQTRVIDTEPYVTPGGEFLGDLAQGQTNYYTGGFISCIACHGADGATINFGTADDPEWIGTIAVEDPWKLLHKIRFGQPGLSFMGSWLAWGGTDQGAADIGVFSQQTMPVDCLDNSYCADVGDPCNRIRMCAGGRCVPSTLDGDLNLDSIADGEDIPLFVQAIIAGSADPNILAHADFSGNGLIDADDVACMVSTLLSP
;
A
#
# COMPACT_ATOMS: atom_id res chain seq x y z
N MET A 1 2.75 19.86 -21.97
CA MET A 1 3.47 21.16 -21.95
C MET A 1 3.08 22.07 -20.76
N SER A 2 2.63 21.53 -19.62
CA SER A 2 2.20 22.33 -18.44
C SER A 2 3.23 22.42 -17.30
N ARG A 3 4.33 21.66 -17.34
CA ARG A 3 5.34 21.65 -16.25
C ARG A 3 6.33 22.82 -16.26
N LEU A 4 6.38 23.63 -17.32
CA LEU A 4 7.41 24.67 -17.49
C LEU A 4 7.00 26.07 -17.00
N ARG A 5 5.75 26.29 -16.58
CA ARG A 5 5.26 27.63 -16.16
C ARG A 5 5.27 27.87 -14.64
N VAL A 6 5.38 26.83 -13.81
CA VAL A 6 5.26 26.96 -12.34
C VAL A 6 6.55 27.46 -11.67
N VAL A 7 7.72 27.25 -12.28
CA VAL A 7 9.01 27.67 -11.71
C VAL A 7 9.29 29.17 -11.87
N LEU A 8 8.56 29.88 -12.73
CA LEU A 8 8.85 31.28 -13.06
C LEU A 8 8.16 32.34 -12.17
N LEU A 9 7.18 31.98 -11.34
CA LEU A 9 6.53 32.96 -10.44
C LEU A 9 7.29 33.20 -9.12
N ALA A 10 8.24 32.32 -8.76
CA ALA A 10 8.98 32.43 -7.50
C ALA A 10 10.09 33.52 -7.50
N ALA A 11 10.37 34.16 -8.64
CA ALA A 11 11.56 35.00 -8.79
C ALA A 11 11.30 36.52 -8.90
N ALA A 12 10.06 37.01 -8.77
CA ALA A 12 9.75 38.41 -9.10
C ALA A 12 8.93 39.18 -8.05
N VAL A 13 9.29 39.10 -6.76
CA VAL A 13 8.86 40.11 -5.77
C VAL A 13 9.99 40.36 -4.76
N SER A 14 11.01 41.11 -5.17
CA SER A 14 11.96 41.71 -4.24
C SER A 14 12.32 43.11 -4.72
N THR A 15 11.49 44.10 -4.34
CA THR A 15 11.87 45.51 -4.19
C THR A 15 10.66 46.33 -3.75
N ILE A 16 10.64 46.71 -2.48
CA ILE A 16 10.31 48.05 -1.92
C ILE A 16 10.23 47.84 -0.40
N GLY A 17 11.17 48.42 0.33
CA GLY A 17 11.26 48.30 1.78
C GLY A 17 10.29 49.25 2.49
N VAL A 18 9.56 48.71 3.47
CA VAL A 18 9.19 49.40 4.72
C VAL A 18 9.18 48.35 5.84
N SER A 19 9.78 48.71 6.97
CA SER A 19 10.05 47.87 8.14
C SER A 19 8.83 47.63 9.02
N THR A 20 8.34 46.39 9.03
CA THR A 20 7.75 45.64 10.17
C THR A 20 7.88 44.16 9.80
N ALA A 21 8.39 43.29 10.67
CA ALA A 21 8.65 41.87 10.37
C ALA A 21 7.36 41.14 9.95
N ALA A 22 7.16 40.97 8.65
CA ALA A 22 6.11 40.13 8.08
C ALA A 22 6.67 38.70 7.95
N ARG A 23 6.01 37.72 8.58
CA ARG A 23 6.18 36.31 8.20
C ARG A 23 5.85 36.18 6.71
N GLY A 24 6.71 35.49 5.98
CA GLY A 24 6.53 35.09 4.61
C GLY A 24 5.37 34.11 4.44
N GLN A 25 4.96 33.92 3.20
CA GLN A 25 3.82 33.11 2.82
C GLN A 25 4.25 31.63 2.70
N GLU A 26 3.50 30.72 3.31
CA GLU A 26 3.76 29.27 3.25
C GLU A 26 2.90 28.62 2.17
N PHE A 27 3.44 27.63 1.46
CA PHE A 27 2.70 26.82 0.49
C PHE A 27 2.66 25.37 0.93
N TRP A 28 1.51 24.75 0.79
CA TRP A 28 1.22 23.40 1.26
C TRP A 28 0.49 22.62 0.19
N THR A 29 0.64 21.30 0.20
CA THR A 29 -0.13 20.39 -0.66
C THR A 29 -0.63 19.21 0.14
N ILE A 30 -1.83 18.73 -0.17
CA ILE A 30 -2.42 17.55 0.47
C ILE A 30 -1.67 16.30 0.02
N SER A 31 -1.31 15.44 0.96
CA SER A 31 -0.47 14.24 0.74
C SER A 31 -1.09 12.94 1.26
N GLY A 32 -2.30 12.99 1.81
CA GLY A 32 -3.09 11.83 2.21
C GLY A 32 -4.17 12.23 3.21
N GLY A 33 -4.87 11.26 3.79
CA GLY A 33 -5.93 11.45 4.77
C GLY A 33 -7.13 10.55 4.49
N ALA A 34 -8.28 10.95 4.98
CA ALA A 34 -9.56 10.30 4.66
C ALA A 34 -10.65 11.33 4.41
N THR A 35 -11.61 10.98 3.56
CA THR A 35 -12.87 11.71 3.40
C THR A 35 -14.02 10.83 3.82
N THR A 36 -14.69 11.24 4.89
CA THR A 36 -15.88 10.59 5.42
C THR A 36 -17.12 11.24 4.82
N ILE A 37 -17.95 10.42 4.18
CA ILE A 37 -19.25 10.81 3.66
C ILE A 37 -20.32 10.16 4.53
N GLU A 38 -21.17 10.98 5.11
CA GLU A 38 -22.31 10.56 5.93
C GLU A 38 -23.59 10.97 5.22
N LEU A 39 -24.32 9.97 4.72
CA LEU A 39 -25.55 10.12 3.97
C LEU A 39 -26.78 10.09 4.88
N ASP A 40 -27.74 10.96 4.61
CA ASP A 40 -29.04 10.96 5.28
C ASP A 40 -29.92 9.85 4.70
N LYS A 41 -30.08 8.78 5.47
CA LYS A 41 -30.91 7.63 5.11
C LYS A 41 -32.34 8.02 4.69
N GLN A 42 -32.97 8.95 5.40
CA GLN A 42 -34.35 9.37 5.12
C GLN A 42 -34.42 10.25 3.87
N ALA A 43 -33.36 11.00 3.57
CA ALA A 43 -33.26 11.72 2.29
C ALA A 43 -33.12 10.74 1.13
N LEU A 44 -32.22 9.76 1.22
CA LEU A 44 -32.01 8.75 0.18
C LEU A 44 -33.29 7.95 -0.14
N GLU A 45 -34.00 7.48 0.90
CA GLU A 45 -35.26 6.72 0.74
C GLU A 45 -36.36 7.56 0.06
N ARG A 46 -36.51 8.85 0.45
CA ARG A 46 -37.48 9.75 -0.18
C ARG A 46 -37.16 10.06 -1.64
N LEU A 47 -35.87 10.09 -1.99
CA LEU A 47 -35.39 10.40 -3.33
C LEU A 47 -35.27 9.15 -4.23
N GLY A 48 -35.49 7.94 -3.69
CA GLY A 48 -35.27 6.70 -4.43
C GLY A 48 -33.83 6.52 -4.89
N LEU A 49 -32.88 7.09 -4.14
CA LEU A 49 -31.46 7.12 -4.48
C LEU A 49 -30.68 6.11 -3.64
N HIS A 50 -29.96 5.22 -4.31
CA HIS A 50 -29.04 4.28 -3.69
C HIS A 50 -27.60 4.67 -4.02
N VAL A 51 -26.78 4.81 -2.98
CA VAL A 51 -25.35 5.11 -3.12
C VAL A 51 -24.56 3.88 -2.67
N VAL A 52 -23.64 3.43 -3.52
CA VAL A 52 -22.75 2.29 -3.25
C VAL A 52 -21.32 2.80 -3.34
N PHE A 53 -20.58 2.66 -2.26
CA PHE A 53 -19.14 2.85 -2.29
C PHE A 53 -18.46 1.53 -2.64
N VAL A 54 -17.43 1.58 -3.47
CA VAL A 54 -16.54 0.46 -3.72
C VAL A 54 -15.12 0.90 -3.43
N ASP A 55 -14.48 0.27 -2.45
CA ASP A 55 -13.07 0.52 -2.17
C ASP A 55 -12.15 -0.11 -3.24
N ASP A 56 -10.84 0.07 -3.06
CA ASP A 56 -9.82 -0.41 -4.00
C ASP A 56 -9.74 -1.93 -4.10
N ASP A 57 -10.17 -2.60 -3.04
CA ASP A 57 -10.23 -4.06 -2.95
C ASP A 57 -11.51 -4.62 -3.60
N GLY A 58 -12.37 -3.74 -4.13
CA GLY A 58 -13.63 -4.12 -4.78
C GLY A 58 -14.76 -4.41 -3.78
N VAL A 59 -14.56 -4.13 -2.49
CA VAL A 59 -15.55 -4.37 -1.44
C VAL A 59 -16.61 -3.27 -1.53
N THR A 60 -17.87 -3.72 -1.61
CA THR A 60 -19.03 -2.83 -1.72
C THR A 60 -19.58 -2.50 -0.34
N ALA A 61 -19.62 -1.22 0.02
CA ALA A 61 -20.29 -0.73 1.21
C ALA A 61 -21.64 -0.10 0.82
N THR A 62 -22.71 -0.54 1.48
CA THR A 62 -24.06 0.03 1.38
C THR A 62 -24.46 0.79 2.64
N SER A 63 -23.49 1.08 3.51
CA SER A 63 -23.68 1.88 4.72
C SER A 63 -23.96 3.35 4.35
N THR A 64 -24.72 4.02 5.22
CA THR A 64 -24.96 5.47 5.13
C THR A 64 -23.77 6.28 5.63
N GLU A 65 -22.66 5.65 5.97
CA GLU A 65 -21.41 6.27 6.35
C GLU A 65 -20.27 5.44 5.78
N PHE A 66 -19.37 6.08 5.03
CA PHE A 66 -18.18 5.44 4.49
C PHE A 66 -17.02 6.44 4.40
N SER A 67 -15.80 5.92 4.48
CA SER A 67 -14.57 6.71 4.42
C SER A 67 -13.73 6.31 3.23
N MET A 68 -13.22 7.31 2.51
CA MET A 68 -12.40 7.15 1.31
C MET A 68 -11.00 7.66 1.59
N ALA A 69 -9.98 6.83 1.38
CA ALA A 69 -8.60 7.25 1.54
C ALA A 69 -8.26 8.35 0.51
N VAL A 70 -7.58 9.40 0.98
CA VAL A 70 -7.02 10.43 0.12
C VAL A 70 -5.70 9.90 -0.46
N ASP A 71 -5.63 9.86 -1.78
CA ASP A 71 -4.48 9.41 -2.56
C ASP A 71 -3.30 10.36 -2.37
N ALA A 72 -2.11 9.81 -2.13
CA ALA A 72 -0.86 10.56 -2.01
C ALA A 72 -0.47 11.31 -3.30
N ALA A 73 -1.05 10.92 -4.44
CA ALA A 73 -0.94 11.64 -5.69
C ALA A 73 -1.78 12.93 -5.74
N SER A 74 -2.52 13.28 -4.68
CA SER A 74 -3.24 14.56 -4.57
C SER A 74 -2.31 15.75 -4.89
N ASP A 75 -2.84 16.72 -5.63
CA ASP A 75 -2.09 17.88 -6.11
C ASP A 75 -2.78 19.21 -5.77
N LEU A 76 -3.74 19.18 -4.86
CA LEU A 76 -4.33 20.41 -4.31
C LEU A 76 -3.27 21.18 -3.52
N ILE A 77 -3.01 22.40 -3.97
CA ILE A 77 -2.07 23.35 -3.35
C ILE A 77 -2.86 24.47 -2.69
N PHE A 78 -2.44 24.84 -1.48
CA PHE A 78 -3.00 25.96 -0.75
C PHE A 78 -1.91 26.76 -0.04
N THR A 79 -2.26 27.94 0.44
CA THR A 79 -1.34 28.84 1.14
C THR A 79 -1.95 29.42 2.41
N THR A 80 -1.08 29.75 3.36
CA THR A 80 -1.38 30.39 4.65
C THR A 80 -0.48 31.62 4.81
N GLY A 81 -1.06 32.79 5.14
CA GLY A 81 -0.33 34.07 5.02
C GLY A 81 -0.51 35.11 6.13
N ARG A 82 -1.48 34.94 7.03
CA ARG A 82 -1.76 35.70 8.26
C ARG A 82 -3.11 35.18 8.74
N ASP A 83 -3.25 34.86 10.02
CA ASP A 83 -4.52 34.52 10.67
C ASP A 83 -5.29 33.31 10.07
N THR A 84 -4.80 32.07 10.22
CA THR A 84 -5.54 30.79 9.98
C THR A 84 -6.26 30.58 8.63
N ASP A 85 -6.28 31.57 7.74
CA ASP A 85 -7.05 31.56 6.50
C ASP A 85 -6.32 30.74 5.44
N VAL A 86 -7.01 29.70 4.97
CA VAL A 86 -6.54 28.78 3.94
C VAL A 86 -7.00 29.29 2.58
N VAL A 87 -6.05 29.68 1.72
CA VAL A 87 -6.35 30.06 0.34
C VAL A 87 -5.93 28.92 -0.58
N VAL A 88 -6.90 28.28 -1.22
CA VAL A 88 -6.63 27.23 -2.23
C VAL A 88 -6.19 27.88 -3.53
N LEU A 89 -5.07 27.41 -4.07
CA LEU A 89 -4.46 27.95 -5.29
C LEU A 89 -4.80 27.11 -6.53
N GLY A 90 -5.33 25.89 -6.33
CA GLY A 90 -5.78 24.97 -7.37
C GLY A 90 -5.36 23.53 -7.11
N GLY A 91 -5.76 22.62 -7.99
CA GLY A 91 -5.49 21.17 -7.89
C GLY A 91 -6.65 20.39 -7.26
N VAL A 92 -6.44 19.09 -7.03
CA VAL A 92 -7.49 18.15 -6.61
C VAL A 92 -7.02 17.31 -5.42
N VAL A 93 -7.87 17.16 -4.41
CA VAL A 93 -7.72 16.11 -3.40
C VAL A 93 -8.26 14.84 -4.02
N ARG A 94 -7.37 13.91 -4.34
CA ARG A 94 -7.70 12.66 -5.05
C ARG A 94 -8.06 11.60 -4.03
N HIS A 95 -8.98 10.73 -4.39
CA HIS A 95 -9.35 9.58 -3.58
C HIS A 95 -9.12 8.30 -4.35
N VAL A 96 -9.01 7.23 -3.58
CA VAL A 96 -9.01 5.87 -4.10
C VAL A 96 -10.42 5.26 -3.92
N GLY A 97 -10.75 4.26 -4.74
CA GLY A 97 -12.09 3.68 -4.85
C GLY A 97 -13.00 4.35 -5.87
N ARG A 98 -14.27 3.96 -5.90
CA ARG A 98 -15.33 4.49 -6.77
C ARG A 98 -16.65 4.65 -6.02
N VAL A 99 -17.50 5.58 -6.47
CA VAL A 99 -18.83 5.82 -5.89
C VAL A 99 -19.90 5.67 -6.97
N ILE A 100 -20.89 4.81 -6.74
CA ILE A 100 -21.97 4.53 -7.68
C ILE A 100 -23.28 5.05 -7.13
N PHE A 101 -23.97 5.88 -7.91
CA PHE A 101 -25.31 6.39 -7.65
C PHE A 101 -26.30 5.63 -8.52
N LYS A 102 -27.41 5.17 -7.94
CA LYS A 102 -28.45 4.40 -8.64
C LYS A 102 -29.83 4.92 -8.29
N THR A 103 -30.68 5.09 -9.30
CA THR A 103 -32.11 5.36 -9.18
C THR A 103 -32.87 4.27 -9.96
N ALA A 104 -34.20 4.31 -9.94
CA ALA A 104 -35.00 3.46 -10.83
C ALA A 104 -34.84 3.83 -12.33
N ALA A 105 -34.37 5.05 -12.63
CA ALA A 105 -34.25 5.58 -13.98
C ALA A 105 -32.85 5.39 -14.59
N GLY A 106 -31.81 5.19 -13.78
CA GLY A 106 -30.44 5.02 -14.26
C GLY A 106 -29.41 4.85 -13.15
N ALA A 107 -28.15 4.66 -13.56
CA ALA A 107 -27.01 4.58 -12.65
C ALA A 107 -25.82 5.36 -13.21
N HIS A 108 -25.04 5.98 -12.33
CA HIS A 108 -23.82 6.70 -12.69
C HIS A 108 -22.71 6.37 -11.69
N GLU A 109 -21.49 6.19 -12.19
CA GLU A 109 -20.31 5.85 -11.41
C GLU A 109 -19.27 6.97 -11.49
N ILE A 110 -18.78 7.38 -10.33
CA ILE A 110 -17.58 8.19 -10.19
C ILE A 110 -16.41 7.23 -10.00
N ALA A 111 -15.69 6.91 -11.09
CA ALA A 111 -14.63 5.91 -11.09
C ALA A 111 -13.31 6.41 -10.49
N ASN A 112 -13.07 7.73 -10.52
CA ASN A 112 -11.87 8.36 -9.95
C ASN A 112 -12.26 9.58 -9.11
N PRO A 113 -12.76 9.38 -7.89
CA PRO A 113 -13.31 10.45 -7.08
C PRO A 113 -12.24 11.47 -6.69
N GLY A 114 -12.64 12.73 -6.69
CA GLY A 114 -11.80 13.85 -6.31
C GLY A 114 -12.61 15.04 -5.83
N LEU A 115 -12.03 15.75 -4.86
CA LEU A 115 -12.56 16.98 -4.31
C LEU A 115 -11.79 18.17 -4.89
N SER A 116 -12.51 19.08 -5.54
CA SER A 116 -11.93 20.24 -6.22
C SER A 116 -12.76 21.49 -6.01
N GLN A 117 -12.08 22.64 -6.04
CA GLN A 117 -12.72 23.94 -5.98
C GLN A 117 -13.16 24.35 -7.39
N LEU A 118 -14.44 24.68 -7.56
CA LEU A 118 -14.99 25.17 -8.82
C LEU A 118 -14.60 26.63 -9.04
N PRO A 119 -14.45 27.08 -10.30
CA PRO A 119 -14.29 28.49 -10.62
C PRO A 119 -15.55 29.26 -10.18
N GLY A 120 -15.41 30.16 -9.20
CA GLY A 120 -16.52 30.95 -8.66
C GLY A 120 -16.04 32.29 -8.11
N ASP A 121 -16.99 33.21 -7.95
CA ASP A 121 -16.79 34.58 -7.48
C ASP A 121 -16.38 34.67 -5.99
N ASP A 122 -15.54 35.66 -5.69
CA ASP A 122 -14.52 35.73 -4.61
C ASP A 122 -14.99 35.59 -3.13
N PHE A 123 -16.24 35.27 -2.83
CA PHE A 123 -16.74 35.28 -1.45
C PHE A 123 -17.35 33.97 -0.91
N THR A 124 -17.62 32.97 -1.75
CA THR A 124 -17.89 31.57 -1.32
C THR A 124 -17.57 30.61 -2.46
N PRO A 125 -16.35 30.08 -2.56
CA PRO A 125 -16.00 29.17 -3.64
C PRO A 125 -16.82 27.87 -3.53
N ALA A 126 -17.50 27.50 -4.61
CA ALA A 126 -18.24 26.24 -4.67
C ALA A 126 -17.26 25.06 -4.75
N TRP A 127 -17.53 24.00 -4.00
CA TRP A 127 -16.72 22.78 -4.01
C TRP A 127 -17.51 21.65 -4.65
N GLN A 128 -16.80 20.77 -5.38
CA GLN A 128 -17.40 19.57 -5.94
C GLN A 128 -16.63 18.32 -5.53
N PHE A 129 -17.38 17.25 -5.28
CA PHE A 129 -16.88 15.90 -5.14
C PHE A 129 -17.34 15.10 -6.37
N GLY A 130 -16.45 14.91 -7.34
CA GLY A 130 -16.76 14.39 -8.68
C GLY A 130 -15.62 13.55 -9.25
N GLY A 131 -15.76 13.07 -10.48
CA GLY A 131 -14.68 12.36 -11.17
C GLY A 131 -13.64 13.30 -11.76
N ARG A 132 -12.42 12.80 -11.98
CA ARG A 132 -11.31 13.60 -12.53
C ARG A 132 -11.70 14.27 -13.86
N GLY A 133 -11.70 15.62 -13.91
CA GLY A 133 -11.85 16.40 -15.14
C GLY A 133 -13.28 16.79 -15.53
N ASP A 134 -14.03 17.39 -14.59
CA ASP A 134 -15.41 17.87 -14.74
C ASP A 134 -16.48 16.77 -14.88
N GLU A 135 -16.21 15.57 -14.39
CA GLU A 135 -17.22 14.51 -14.33
C GLU A 135 -18.23 14.82 -13.22
N ALA A 136 -19.51 14.86 -13.60
CA ALA A 136 -20.62 15.33 -12.78
C ALA A 136 -20.79 14.54 -11.47
N GLY A 137 -20.64 15.24 -10.34
CA GLY A 137 -20.70 14.62 -9.01
C GLY A 137 -21.62 15.33 -8.03
N LEU A 138 -21.18 15.45 -6.79
CA LEU A 138 -21.87 16.15 -5.72
C LEU A 138 -21.33 17.58 -5.59
N THR A 139 -22.19 18.52 -5.24
CA THR A 139 -21.81 19.88 -4.89
C THR A 139 -21.85 20.05 -3.38
N LEU A 140 -20.87 20.76 -2.84
CA LEU A 140 -20.79 21.08 -1.42
C LEU A 140 -21.33 22.50 -1.25
N GLY A 141 -22.34 22.65 -0.41
CA GLY A 141 -22.93 23.95 -0.09
C GLY A 141 -22.01 24.75 0.83
N ARG A 142 -22.33 24.78 2.13
CA ARG A 142 -21.50 25.49 3.12
C ARG A 142 -20.20 24.75 3.37
N THR A 143 -19.08 25.24 2.86
CA THR A 143 -17.78 24.60 3.07
C THR A 143 -16.92 25.42 4.03
N LYS A 144 -16.35 24.77 5.05
CA LYS A 144 -15.32 25.35 5.92
C LYS A 144 -14.01 24.61 5.73
N ILE A 145 -12.93 25.36 5.64
CA ILE A 145 -11.58 24.84 5.50
C ILE A 145 -10.75 25.33 6.67
N GLY A 146 -10.04 24.42 7.31
CA GLY A 146 -9.08 24.72 8.36
C GLY A 146 -7.74 24.07 8.06
N PHE A 147 -6.68 24.70 8.53
CA PHE A 147 -5.35 24.11 8.49
C PHE A 147 -4.61 24.37 9.80
N ARG A 148 -3.99 23.33 10.35
CA ARG A 148 -3.13 23.42 11.54
C ARG A 148 -1.71 23.10 11.12
N SER A 149 -0.87 24.14 11.04
CA SER A 149 0.53 24.00 10.58
C SER A 149 1.39 23.11 11.49
N LEU A 150 1.15 23.12 12.81
CA LEU A 150 1.89 22.28 13.78
C LEU A 150 1.62 20.77 13.62
N SER A 151 0.36 20.40 13.38
CA SER A 151 -0.03 19.01 13.12
C SER A 151 -0.03 18.66 11.63
N GLN A 152 0.24 19.64 10.76
CA GLN A 152 0.14 19.57 9.31
C GLN A 152 -1.19 18.97 8.83
N THR A 153 -2.27 19.24 9.57
CA THR A 153 -3.60 18.71 9.26
C THR A 153 -4.45 19.75 8.56
N TRP A 154 -5.01 19.35 7.43
CA TRP A 154 -6.02 20.08 6.69
C TRP A 154 -7.39 19.44 6.95
N VAL A 155 -8.40 20.27 7.16
CA VAL A 155 -9.77 19.81 7.35
C VAL A 155 -10.66 20.58 6.41
N LEU A 156 -11.47 19.87 5.63
CA LEU A 156 -12.60 20.44 4.90
C LEU A 156 -13.88 19.81 5.42
N HIS A 157 -14.81 20.64 5.86
CA HIS A 157 -16.09 20.17 6.37
C HIS A 157 -17.22 20.88 5.62
N SER A 158 -18.13 20.10 5.04
CA SER A 158 -19.38 20.57 4.48
C SER A 158 -20.57 19.82 5.07
N PRO A 159 -21.44 20.46 5.87
CA PRO A 159 -22.70 19.87 6.32
C PRO A 159 -23.73 19.71 5.20
N ASP A 160 -23.51 20.32 4.02
CA ASP A 160 -24.45 20.26 2.91
C ASP A 160 -23.80 19.56 1.71
N LEU A 161 -24.10 18.28 1.54
CA LEU A 161 -23.74 17.50 0.37
C LEU A 161 -24.96 17.39 -0.54
N LEU A 162 -24.88 17.99 -1.73
CA LEU A 162 -26.01 18.18 -2.64
C LEU A 162 -25.78 17.46 -3.97
N ILE A 163 -26.85 16.93 -4.58
CA ILE A 163 -26.78 16.36 -5.94
C ILE A 163 -26.63 17.51 -6.97
N SER A 164 -25.60 17.46 -7.82
CA SER A 164 -25.44 18.45 -8.90
C SER A 164 -26.52 18.30 -9.97
N ARG A 165 -26.72 19.34 -10.79
CA ARG A 165 -27.69 19.30 -11.89
C ARG A 165 -27.28 18.25 -12.93
N GLU A 166 -25.98 18.14 -13.15
CA GLU A 166 -25.36 17.25 -14.12
C GLU A 166 -25.48 15.78 -13.67
N LEU A 167 -25.26 15.50 -12.38
CA LEU A 167 -25.45 14.15 -11.82
C LEU A 167 -26.93 13.74 -11.87
N ALA A 168 -27.85 14.65 -11.54
CA ALA A 168 -29.29 14.39 -11.64
C ALA A 168 -29.72 14.03 -13.08
N ALA A 169 -29.16 14.71 -14.07
CA ALA A 169 -29.40 14.40 -15.48
C ALA A 169 -28.84 13.03 -15.89
N LEU A 170 -27.63 12.67 -15.44
CA LEU A 170 -27.03 11.35 -15.71
C LEU A 170 -27.78 10.20 -15.03
N LEU A 171 -28.41 10.46 -13.89
CA LEU A 171 -29.28 9.52 -13.20
C LEU A 171 -30.68 9.38 -13.82
N GLY A 172 -30.97 10.13 -14.89
CA GLY A 172 -32.25 10.09 -15.58
C GLY A 172 -33.39 10.76 -14.81
N ASP A 173 -33.09 11.50 -13.74
CA ASP A 173 -34.06 12.21 -12.91
C ASP A 173 -33.58 13.63 -12.55
N PRO A 174 -33.85 14.62 -13.43
CA PRO A 174 -33.47 16.01 -13.20
C PRO A 174 -34.08 16.64 -11.93
N SER A 175 -35.13 16.03 -11.35
CA SER A 175 -35.76 16.56 -10.12
C SER A 175 -34.88 16.40 -8.88
N LEU A 176 -33.85 15.56 -8.95
CA LEU A 176 -32.88 15.35 -7.88
C LEU A 176 -31.90 16.52 -7.71
N ALA A 177 -31.79 17.41 -8.70
CA ALA A 177 -30.82 18.51 -8.69
C ALA A 177 -31.02 19.43 -7.46
N GLY A 178 -29.96 19.64 -6.70
CA GLY A 178 -29.95 20.47 -5.49
C GLY A 178 -30.51 19.78 -4.24
N ALA A 179 -30.92 18.52 -4.31
CA ALA A 179 -31.35 17.76 -3.14
C ALA A 179 -30.16 17.47 -2.22
N GLY A 180 -30.32 17.77 -0.93
CA GLY A 180 -29.34 17.45 0.10
C GLY A 180 -29.42 15.99 0.53
N ILE A 181 -28.28 15.30 0.49
CA ILE A 181 -28.19 13.86 0.72
C ILE A 181 -27.26 13.49 1.88
N GLY A 182 -26.58 14.46 2.51
CA GLY A 182 -25.66 14.17 3.61
C GLY A 182 -24.68 15.28 3.91
N ARG A 183 -23.58 14.91 4.55
CA ARG A 183 -22.41 15.75 4.84
C ARG A 183 -21.12 15.06 4.40
N LEU A 184 -20.08 15.85 4.22
CA LEU A 184 -18.75 15.39 3.86
C LEU A 184 -17.71 16.07 4.74
N THR A 185 -16.82 15.28 5.31
CA THR A 185 -15.65 15.77 6.05
C THR A 185 -14.41 15.13 5.47
N THR A 186 -13.44 15.93 5.03
CA THR A 186 -12.10 15.48 4.70
C THR A 186 -11.14 15.90 5.78
N GLU A 187 -10.40 14.95 6.33
CA GLU A 187 -9.26 15.19 7.19
C GLU A 187 -8.01 14.70 6.46
N GLY A 188 -7.21 15.65 5.99
CA GLY A 188 -6.04 15.45 5.15
C GLY A 188 -4.73 15.77 5.86
N TRP A 189 -3.67 15.03 5.56
CA TRP A 189 -2.30 15.44 5.88
C TRP A 189 -1.79 16.36 4.77
N SER A 190 -1.03 17.38 5.14
CA SER A 190 -0.41 18.31 4.20
C SER A 190 1.10 18.24 4.31
N ARG A 191 1.82 18.35 3.20
CA ARG A 191 3.27 18.56 3.18
C ARG A 191 3.58 19.99 2.78
N TRP A 192 4.64 20.54 3.34
CA TRP A 192 5.17 21.83 2.91
C TRP A 192 5.69 21.71 1.47
N ALA A 193 5.26 22.65 0.63
CA ALA A 193 5.52 22.67 -0.82
C ALA A 193 6.42 23.84 -1.27
N GLY A 194 6.77 24.75 -0.35
CA GLY A 194 7.64 25.89 -0.59
C GLY A 194 7.23 27.13 0.21
N GLY A 195 7.97 28.23 0.07
CA GLY A 195 7.71 29.50 0.79
C GLY A 195 8.63 29.68 2.00
N GLU A 196 8.17 30.42 3.03
CA GLU A 196 8.87 30.46 4.32
C GLU A 196 8.82 29.07 4.98
N GLU A 197 9.91 28.67 5.64
CA GLU A 197 9.98 27.40 6.35
C GLU A 197 9.09 27.44 7.61
N PRO A 198 8.20 26.46 7.84
CA PRO A 198 7.26 26.50 8.95
C PRO A 198 7.99 26.45 10.30
N ASP A 199 7.70 27.41 11.18
CA ASP A 199 8.21 27.41 12.55
C ASP A 199 7.38 26.44 13.41
N PHE A 200 7.88 25.22 13.63
CA PHE A 200 7.22 24.19 14.46
C PHE A 200 7.27 24.49 15.97
N ARG A 201 7.78 25.66 16.38
CA ARG A 201 7.72 26.10 17.77
C ARG A 201 6.31 26.65 18.06
N PRO A 202 5.67 26.29 19.20
CA PRO A 202 4.49 27.04 19.63
C PRO A 202 4.87 28.53 19.75
N PRO A 203 3.98 29.47 19.36
CA PRO A 203 4.33 30.88 19.35
C PRO A 203 4.78 31.31 20.75
N PRO A 204 5.90 32.03 20.89
CA PRO A 204 6.24 32.64 22.16
C PRO A 204 5.26 33.78 22.42
N GLY A 205 4.24 33.51 23.26
CA GLY A 205 3.33 34.50 23.81
C GLY A 205 2.47 35.24 22.77
N GLY A 206 1.22 34.81 22.60
CA GLY A 206 0.21 35.55 21.85
C GLY A 206 -1.19 35.07 22.20
N SER A 207 -1.93 35.92 22.90
CA SER A 207 -3.34 35.74 23.25
C SER A 207 -4.25 35.79 22.02
N GLY A 208 -5.10 34.77 21.86
CA GLY A 208 -6.34 34.81 21.08
C GLY A 208 -6.34 33.93 19.82
N GLY A 209 -7.06 32.79 19.84
CA GLY A 209 -7.13 31.91 18.67
C GLY A 209 -8.12 30.73 18.64
N THR A 210 -9.24 30.76 19.37
CA THR A 210 -10.48 29.96 19.21
C THR A 210 -10.49 28.43 19.54
N ARG A 211 -10.97 28.13 20.77
CA ARG A 211 -11.73 26.95 21.30
C ARG A 211 -11.14 25.57 20.97
N ASP A 212 -10.25 25.03 21.80
CA ASP A 212 -10.57 24.31 23.07
C ASP A 212 -9.90 24.87 24.37
N GLU A 213 -9.60 26.17 24.41
CA GLU A 213 -8.69 26.83 25.35
C GLU A 213 -9.16 27.02 26.83
N ASN A 214 -9.89 26.08 27.45
CA ASN A 214 -10.30 26.18 28.87
C ASN A 214 -9.89 24.95 29.69
N GLY A 215 -8.79 25.02 30.44
CA GLY A 215 -8.36 23.98 31.38
C GLY A 215 -6.89 24.13 31.85
N PRO A 216 -6.45 23.26 32.77
CA PRO A 216 -5.04 23.14 33.14
C PRO A 216 -4.21 22.59 31.98
N ASP A 217 -2.97 23.07 31.82
CA ASP A 217 -2.03 22.63 30.77
C ASP A 217 -0.64 22.47 31.39
N MET A 218 -0.12 21.24 31.40
CA MET A 218 1.13 20.91 32.07
C MET A 218 2.31 20.91 31.09
N VAL A 219 3.32 21.72 31.40
CA VAL A 219 4.63 21.63 30.74
C VAL A 219 5.77 21.49 31.73
N PHE A 220 6.91 21.01 31.23
CA PHE A 220 8.16 21.10 31.97
C PHE A 220 8.75 22.49 31.84
N CYS A 221 9.00 23.12 32.98
CA CYS A 221 9.85 24.29 33.04
C CYS A 221 11.33 23.94 33.21
N GLN A 222 11.66 23.01 34.11
CA GLN A 222 13.05 22.60 34.34
C GLN A 222 13.16 21.09 34.44
N LEU A 223 14.24 20.57 33.89
CA LEU A 223 14.71 19.20 34.05
C LEU A 223 16.21 19.29 34.36
N PHE A 224 16.66 18.83 35.53
CA PHE A 224 18.05 19.04 35.94
C PHE A 224 18.50 18.06 37.03
N GLY A 225 19.81 18.00 37.27
CA GLY A 225 20.36 17.31 38.43
C GLY A 225 20.12 15.79 38.43
N LEU A 226 20.19 15.12 37.28
CA LEU A 226 20.22 13.65 37.21
C LEU A 226 21.36 13.13 38.10
N GLY A 227 21.03 12.21 39.01
CA GLY A 227 21.97 11.69 39.98
C GLY A 227 21.76 10.21 40.25
N GLN A 228 22.81 9.56 40.76
CA GLN A 228 22.78 8.17 41.23
C GLN A 228 22.39 8.13 42.71
N TYR A 229 21.38 7.33 43.05
CA TYR A 229 20.81 7.20 44.40
C TYR A 229 20.93 5.79 44.98
N GLY A 230 21.45 4.84 44.20
CA GLY A 230 21.84 3.53 44.68
C GLY A 230 22.40 2.65 43.58
N ARG A 231 22.88 1.48 43.98
CA ARG A 231 23.48 0.47 43.11
C ARG A 231 23.14 -0.91 43.63
N LEU A 232 22.87 -1.83 42.72
CA LEU A 232 22.80 -3.26 42.98
C LEU A 232 23.53 -3.97 41.84
N ASN A 233 24.65 -4.62 42.15
CA ASN A 233 25.54 -5.22 41.16
C ASN A 233 25.94 -4.23 40.06
N ASP A 234 25.68 -4.58 38.80
CA ASP A 234 25.96 -3.81 37.58
C ASP A 234 24.85 -2.81 37.21
N THR A 235 23.82 -2.65 38.05
CA THR A 235 22.68 -1.75 37.79
C THR A 235 22.69 -0.60 38.79
N VAL A 236 22.49 0.62 38.29
CA VAL A 236 22.38 1.84 39.10
C VAL A 236 20.96 2.38 39.08
N GLY A 237 20.50 2.86 40.23
CA GLY A 237 19.24 3.56 40.39
C GLY A 237 19.46 5.06 40.33
N LEU A 238 18.82 5.71 39.38
CA LEU A 238 18.95 7.14 39.10
C LEU A 238 17.62 7.87 39.40
N ALA A 239 17.69 9.20 39.45
CA ALA A 239 16.52 10.08 39.40
C ALA A 239 16.95 11.48 38.95
N VAL A 240 16.03 12.24 38.38
CA VAL A 240 16.23 13.62 37.91
C VAL A 240 15.25 14.57 38.61
N ALA A 241 15.65 15.82 38.82
CA ALA A 241 14.77 16.85 39.36
C ALA A 241 13.83 17.36 38.26
N THR A 242 12.57 17.57 38.62
CA THR A 242 11.52 18.01 37.70
C THR A 242 10.89 19.28 38.24
N THR A 243 10.70 20.27 37.37
CA THR A 243 9.89 21.46 37.65
C THR A 243 8.74 21.53 36.66
N SER A 244 7.53 21.28 37.13
CA SER A 244 6.28 21.44 36.40
C SER A 244 5.87 22.91 36.32
N TRP A 245 5.09 23.24 35.31
CA TRP A 245 4.53 24.57 35.10
C TRP A 245 3.15 24.45 34.49
N ASN A 246 2.14 25.01 35.18
CA ASN A 246 0.79 25.09 34.64
C ASN A 246 0.66 26.34 33.77
N ILE A 247 0.72 26.18 32.45
CA ILE A 247 0.54 27.27 31.49
C ILE A 247 -0.92 27.48 31.10
N GLY A 248 -1.82 26.63 31.63
CA GLY A 248 -3.25 26.70 31.41
C GLY A 248 -3.93 27.81 32.21
N ASN A 249 -5.24 27.95 32.00
CA ASN A 249 -6.08 28.97 32.60
C ASN A 249 -7.01 28.44 33.72
N ARG A 250 -6.75 27.22 34.21
CA ARG A 250 -7.42 26.61 35.37
C ARG A 250 -6.41 25.93 36.29
N ASP A 251 -6.78 25.74 37.53
CA ASP A 251 -5.91 25.10 38.51
C ASP A 251 -5.89 23.58 38.30
N MET A 252 -4.69 22.99 38.41
CA MET A 252 -4.48 21.55 38.22
C MET A 252 -4.53 20.80 39.54
N ARG A 253 -5.11 19.60 39.54
CA ARG A 253 -5.26 18.78 40.75
C ARG A 253 -3.94 18.13 41.19
N TRP A 254 -3.69 18.15 42.50
CA TRP A 254 -2.44 17.66 43.11
C TRP A 254 -2.65 16.96 44.46
N PHE A 255 -3.80 16.32 44.64
CA PHE A 255 -4.18 15.70 45.90
C PHE A 255 -3.35 14.46 46.18
N ALA A 256 -2.62 14.45 47.29
CA ALA A 256 -1.80 13.29 47.67
C ALA A 256 -2.62 11.99 47.80
N SER A 257 -1.95 10.86 47.53
CA SER A 257 -2.42 9.52 47.90
C SER A 257 -2.96 9.51 49.34
N PRO A 258 -4.15 8.92 49.60
CA PRO A 258 -4.87 7.94 48.77
C PRO A 258 -5.76 8.53 47.68
N ASN A 259 -5.81 9.84 47.49
CA ASN A 259 -6.55 10.42 46.37
C ASN A 259 -5.86 10.03 45.04
N ALA A 260 -6.63 9.85 43.98
CA ALA A 260 -6.12 9.52 42.64
C ALA A 260 -5.83 10.75 41.77
N LEU A 261 -6.23 11.93 42.21
CA LEU A 261 -6.18 13.17 41.46
C LEU A 261 -4.86 13.92 41.69
N HIS A 262 -3.77 13.35 41.20
CA HIS A 262 -2.42 13.92 41.20
C HIS A 262 -1.65 13.52 39.92
N PRO A 263 -0.58 14.24 39.56
CA PRO A 263 0.31 13.85 38.47
C PRO A 263 1.09 12.55 38.75
N PHE A 264 1.28 11.76 37.70
CA PHE A 264 2.27 10.69 37.65
C PHE A 264 3.49 11.15 36.85
N ILE A 265 4.68 10.98 37.41
CA ILE A 265 5.93 11.46 36.80
C ILE A 265 6.79 10.28 36.42
N VAL A 266 7.15 10.23 35.14
CA VAL A 266 8.04 9.23 34.55
C VAL A 266 9.40 9.86 34.27
N MET A 267 10.46 9.09 34.50
CA MET A 267 11.82 9.46 34.14
C MET A 267 12.44 8.34 33.29
N ASN A 268 13.04 8.72 32.17
CA ASN A 268 13.67 7.79 31.23
C ASN A 268 15.08 8.27 30.85
N LEU A 269 15.94 7.33 30.45
CA LEU A 269 17.26 7.62 29.90
C LEU A 269 17.45 6.90 28.56
N TYR A 270 17.86 7.67 27.56
CA TYR A 270 18.07 7.21 26.19
C TYR A 270 19.53 7.38 25.77
N ARG A 271 19.94 6.57 24.80
CA ARG A 271 21.24 6.63 24.14
C ARG A 271 21.05 6.69 22.63
N ILE A 272 21.72 7.62 21.95
CA ILE A 272 21.92 7.53 20.51
C ILE A 272 23.35 7.03 20.26
N LYS A 273 23.49 5.88 19.58
CA LYS A 273 24.77 5.27 19.23
C LYS A 273 24.70 4.63 17.85
N SER A 274 25.67 4.94 16.99
CA SER A 274 25.70 4.44 15.59
C SER A 274 24.39 4.72 14.86
N ASP A 275 23.87 5.94 15.03
CA ASP A 275 22.57 6.42 14.52
C ASP A 275 21.33 5.58 14.91
N ARG A 276 21.38 4.90 16.07
CA ARG A 276 20.22 4.22 16.67
C ARG A 276 19.80 4.89 17.97
N PHE A 277 18.51 5.19 18.11
CA PHE A 277 17.92 5.70 19.35
C PHE A 277 17.43 4.56 20.23
N GLU A 278 18.07 4.34 21.39
CA GLU A 278 17.79 3.21 22.28
C GLU A 278 17.34 3.68 23.67
N HIS A 279 16.31 3.05 24.21
CA HIS A 279 15.86 3.26 25.59
C HIS A 279 16.63 2.36 26.55
N ILE A 280 17.52 2.95 27.34
CA ILE A 280 18.49 2.19 28.16
C ILE A 280 18.13 2.13 29.63
N GLY A 281 17.14 2.91 30.08
CA GLY A 281 16.59 2.79 31.42
C GLY A 281 15.27 3.52 31.59
N GLN A 282 14.40 2.90 32.39
CA GLN A 282 13.09 3.42 32.76
C GLN A 282 12.98 3.52 34.29
N SER A 283 12.17 4.43 34.82
CA SER A 283 11.75 4.45 36.23
C SER A 283 10.38 3.82 36.45
N SER A 284 10.03 3.45 37.68
CA SER A 284 8.63 3.39 38.12
C SER A 284 8.01 4.81 38.12
N ILE A 285 6.69 4.94 38.34
CA ILE A 285 6.03 6.25 38.39
C ILE A 285 6.21 6.91 39.76
N LYS A 286 6.49 8.21 39.78
CA LYS A 286 6.41 9.05 40.98
C LYS A 286 4.99 9.62 41.12
N HIS A 287 4.41 9.48 42.29
CA HIS A 287 3.14 10.12 42.61
C HIS A 287 3.38 11.53 43.15
N GLY A 288 2.70 12.52 42.55
CA GLY A 288 2.61 13.86 43.11
C GLY A 288 1.94 13.85 44.49
N PHE A 289 2.41 14.70 45.41
CA PHE A 289 1.87 14.77 46.77
C PHE A 289 1.72 16.19 47.31
N TYR A 290 2.42 17.18 46.73
CA TYR A 290 2.31 18.57 47.15
C TYR A 290 2.75 19.52 46.03
N ALA A 291 1.93 20.51 45.67
CA ALA A 291 2.29 21.57 44.72
C ALA A 291 2.81 22.82 45.43
N LEU A 292 4.06 23.24 45.16
CA LEU A 292 4.70 24.37 45.84
C LEU A 292 4.11 25.76 45.51
N GLY A 293 3.54 25.97 44.32
CA GLY A 293 2.95 27.28 43.97
C GLY A 293 3.98 28.38 43.66
N ASN A 294 5.13 28.04 43.09
CA ASN A 294 6.23 28.97 42.80
C ASN A 294 6.07 29.68 41.44
N THR A 295 6.98 30.59 41.09
CA THR A 295 7.00 31.35 39.82
C THR A 295 8.33 31.22 39.08
N GLN A 296 8.96 30.04 39.11
CA GLN A 296 10.35 29.83 38.65
C GLN A 296 10.58 30.07 37.14
N CYS A 297 9.51 30.18 36.33
CA CYS A 297 9.53 29.99 34.88
C CYS A 297 8.99 31.18 34.09
N GLY A 298 8.73 32.30 34.80
CA GLY A 298 8.06 33.47 34.25
C GLY A 298 6.55 33.27 34.23
N GLY A 299 5.82 34.13 34.93
CA GLY A 299 4.36 34.05 35.06
C GLY A 299 3.88 34.56 36.41
N THR A 300 2.63 34.99 36.48
CA THR A 300 1.93 35.24 37.74
C THR A 300 1.31 33.94 38.22
N CYS A 301 1.69 33.49 39.42
CA CYS A 301 1.03 32.36 40.07
C CYS A 301 -0.25 32.85 40.74
N THR A 302 -1.39 32.35 40.27
CA THR A 302 -2.73 32.68 40.78
C THR A 302 -3.55 31.42 40.98
N TYR A 303 -4.55 31.51 41.85
CA TYR A 303 -5.45 30.41 42.19
C TYR A 303 -6.90 30.80 41.96
N GLU A 304 -7.72 29.83 41.59
CA GLU A 304 -9.17 29.99 41.58
C GLU A 304 -9.70 30.19 43.01
N PRO A 305 -10.85 30.86 43.19
CA PRO A 305 -11.42 31.08 44.51
C PRO A 305 -11.60 29.76 45.29
N GLY A 306 -10.99 29.66 46.47
CA GLY A 306 -11.03 28.47 47.32
C GLY A 306 -9.91 27.46 47.08
N HIS A 307 -9.03 27.70 46.10
CA HIS A 307 -7.83 26.90 45.86
C HIS A 307 -6.58 27.55 46.44
N GLY A 308 -5.51 26.76 46.56
CA GLY A 308 -4.21 27.19 47.08
C GLY A 308 -3.16 26.08 46.98
N GLN A 309 -1.91 26.43 47.26
CA GLN A 309 -0.77 25.51 47.24
C GLN A 309 -1.01 24.24 48.07
N GLY A 310 -0.30 23.17 47.71
CA GLY A 310 -0.46 21.83 48.27
C GLY A 310 -1.33 20.95 47.38
N ASN A 311 -2.64 21.17 47.38
CA ASN A 311 -3.60 20.35 46.62
C ASN A 311 -3.83 20.82 45.18
N TRP A 312 -3.36 22.03 44.84
CA TRP A 312 -3.56 22.64 43.53
C TRP A 312 -2.26 23.25 43.00
N LEU A 313 -1.96 22.99 41.73
CA LEU A 313 -0.99 23.78 40.98
C LEU A 313 -1.76 24.88 40.24
N GLY A 314 -1.72 26.09 40.78
CA GLY A 314 -2.46 27.23 40.25
C GLY A 314 -2.00 27.65 38.85
N GLN A 315 -2.80 28.51 38.22
CA GLN A 315 -2.50 29.10 36.92
C GLN A 315 -1.17 29.87 36.95
N GLY A 316 -0.27 29.56 36.02
CA GLY A 316 1.07 30.15 35.95
C GLY A 316 2.02 29.69 37.06
N CYS A 317 1.58 28.84 38.00
CA CYS A 317 2.38 28.36 39.10
C CYS A 317 3.29 27.19 38.69
N THR A 318 4.39 27.04 39.42
CA THR A 318 5.40 26.02 39.19
C THR A 318 5.57 25.16 40.44
N ASP A 319 5.84 23.87 40.26
CA ASP A 319 6.16 22.95 41.36
C ASP A 319 7.47 22.23 41.05
N THR A 320 8.32 22.02 42.07
CA THR A 320 9.64 21.39 41.89
C THR A 320 9.80 20.20 42.83
N TYR A 321 10.03 19.02 42.26
CA TYR A 321 10.57 17.88 42.98
C TYR A 321 12.06 17.74 42.71
N SER A 322 12.86 17.72 43.77
CA SER A 322 14.30 17.45 43.66
C SER A 322 14.55 16.01 43.21
N ALA A 323 15.72 15.76 42.63
CA ALA A 323 16.12 14.42 42.24
C ALA A 323 16.09 13.43 43.42
N ALA A 324 16.40 13.89 44.65
CA ALA A 324 16.30 13.06 45.86
C ALA A 324 14.84 12.72 46.22
N LEU A 325 13.89 13.67 46.06
CA LEU A 325 12.46 13.41 46.26
C LEU A 325 11.90 12.46 45.19
N ASN A 326 12.39 12.58 43.95
CA ASN A 326 12.04 11.68 42.85
C ASN A 326 12.71 10.30 42.99
N ALA A 327 13.82 10.18 43.73
CA ALA A 327 14.47 8.91 44.08
C ALA A 327 13.88 8.23 45.32
N SER A 328 12.97 8.89 46.04
CA SER A 328 12.38 8.38 47.28
C SER A 328 11.38 7.26 46.98
N GLN A 329 11.78 6.02 47.26
CA GLN A 329 11.05 4.80 46.88
C GLN A 329 9.65 4.70 47.49
N ASN A 330 9.44 5.27 48.69
CA ASN A 330 8.10 5.32 49.32
C ASN A 330 7.07 6.16 48.53
N GLY A 331 7.50 6.95 47.54
CA GLY A 331 6.61 7.71 46.66
C GLY A 331 6.59 7.20 45.23
N LEU A 332 7.16 6.02 44.97
CA LEU A 332 7.22 5.40 43.66
C LEU A 332 6.35 4.14 43.63
N ALA A 333 5.71 3.87 42.49
CA ALA A 333 4.89 2.68 42.29
C ALA A 333 5.01 2.14 40.85
N PRO A 334 4.71 0.87 40.60
CA PRO A 334 4.78 0.28 39.26
C PRO A 334 3.95 1.04 38.20
N ARG A 335 4.47 1.23 36.98
CA ARG A 335 3.72 1.91 35.89
C ARG A 335 2.45 1.15 35.51
N SER A 336 2.45 -0.16 35.71
CA SER A 336 1.31 -1.05 35.44
C SER A 336 0.04 -0.73 36.22
N GLU A 337 0.11 0.07 37.28
CA GLU A 337 -1.05 0.45 38.09
C GLU A 337 -1.87 1.60 37.47
N VAL A 338 -1.33 2.28 36.45
CA VAL A 338 -1.93 3.46 35.84
C VAL A 338 -2.33 3.17 34.40
N ASN A 339 -3.54 3.59 34.04
CA ASN A 339 -3.98 3.62 32.65
C ASN A 339 -3.30 4.81 31.93
N GLY A 340 -2.40 4.52 30.99
CA GLY A 340 -1.62 5.54 30.27
C GLY A 340 -2.46 6.57 29.52
N TRP A 341 -3.63 6.18 29.01
CA TRP A 341 -4.50 7.03 28.18
C TRP A 341 -5.35 7.98 29.02
N THR A 342 -6.04 7.41 30.01
CA THR A 342 -7.00 8.15 30.84
C THR A 342 -6.35 8.77 32.08
N GLY A 343 -5.16 8.29 32.48
CA GLY A 343 -4.55 8.60 33.76
C GLY A 343 -5.27 7.97 34.96
N ALA A 344 -6.18 7.04 34.74
CA ALA A 344 -6.92 6.39 35.83
C ALA A 344 -6.01 5.52 36.70
N TRP A 345 -6.17 5.67 38.02
CA TRP A 345 -5.49 4.89 39.06
C TRP A 345 -6.45 4.72 40.24
N THR A 346 -6.31 3.61 40.97
CA THR A 346 -7.12 3.34 42.16
C THR A 346 -6.21 2.99 43.33
N TYR A 347 -6.40 3.67 44.47
CA TYR A 347 -5.62 3.38 45.67
C TYR A 347 -5.83 1.94 46.17
N ALA A 348 -7.08 1.47 46.25
CA ALA A 348 -7.37 0.12 46.72
C ALA A 348 -6.72 -0.93 45.80
N GLY A 349 -5.83 -1.77 46.36
CA GLY A 349 -5.10 -2.79 45.63
C GLY A 349 -3.77 -2.31 45.02
N SER A 350 -3.50 -1.00 45.02
CA SER A 350 -2.21 -0.42 44.60
C SER A 350 -1.07 -0.81 45.54
N HIS A 351 0.16 -0.64 45.06
CA HIS A 351 1.39 -0.73 45.83
C HIS A 351 1.29 0.05 47.15
N PHE A 352 0.77 1.28 47.12
CA PHE A 352 0.64 2.11 48.33
C PHE A 352 -0.38 1.60 49.34
N SER A 353 -1.43 0.92 48.90
CA SER A 353 -2.43 0.35 49.84
C SER A 353 -1.91 -0.83 50.66
N GLN A 354 -0.76 -1.40 50.27
CA GLN A 354 -0.16 -2.57 50.91
C GLN A 354 0.76 -2.20 52.10
N GLY A 355 0.92 -0.91 52.41
CA GLY A 355 1.69 -0.43 53.57
C GLY A 355 3.17 -0.18 53.26
N ASN A 356 4.02 -0.26 54.28
CA ASN A 356 5.46 -0.03 54.13
C ASN A 356 6.14 -1.22 53.45
N HIS A 357 6.90 -0.92 52.40
CA HIS A 357 7.70 -1.90 51.65
C HIS A 357 9.17 -1.80 52.03
N ALA A 358 9.83 -2.95 52.13
CA ALA A 358 11.28 -3.00 52.32
C ALA A 358 11.94 -2.97 50.93
N HIS A 359 12.57 -1.84 50.61
CA HIS A 359 13.19 -1.66 49.30
C HIS A 359 14.69 -1.98 49.29
N ASN A 360 15.16 -2.56 48.18
CA ASN A 360 16.59 -2.62 47.90
C ASN A 360 17.12 -1.28 47.38
N ALA A 361 18.42 -1.17 47.12
CA ALA A 361 19.06 0.09 46.74
C ALA A 361 18.63 0.69 45.38
N ILE A 362 17.92 -0.04 44.51
CA ILE A 362 17.55 0.44 43.16
C ILE A 362 16.07 0.26 42.81
N GLU A 363 15.31 -0.45 43.62
CA GLU A 363 13.89 -0.74 43.37
C GLU A 363 13.11 0.55 43.07
N HIS A 364 12.24 0.51 42.08
CA HIS A 364 11.41 1.60 41.57
C HIS A 364 12.14 2.82 40.96
N ARG A 365 13.44 3.00 41.22
CA ARG A 365 14.22 4.10 40.64
C ARG A 365 14.40 3.92 39.12
N LEU A 366 14.90 4.94 38.44
CA LEU A 366 15.35 4.83 37.05
C LEU A 366 16.53 3.86 36.98
N GLN A 367 16.32 2.62 36.53
CA GLN A 367 17.39 1.62 36.50
C GLN A 367 18.14 1.61 35.16
N VAL A 368 19.48 1.72 35.22
CA VAL A 368 20.37 1.67 34.06
C VAL A 368 21.54 0.72 34.33
N ARG A 369 21.97 -0.07 33.35
CA ARG A 369 23.14 -0.95 33.48
C ARG A 369 24.44 -0.20 33.24
N ASP A 370 25.49 -0.61 33.94
CA ASP A 370 26.85 -0.09 33.75
C ASP A 370 27.31 -0.22 32.30
N ALA A 371 27.00 -1.33 31.64
CA ALA A 371 27.39 -1.58 30.25
C ALA A 371 26.80 -0.55 29.26
N ASP A 372 25.65 0.05 29.59
CA ASP A 372 25.02 1.06 28.73
C ASP A 372 25.62 2.46 28.90
N LEU A 373 26.19 2.72 30.07
CA LEU A 373 26.86 3.97 30.44
C LEU A 373 28.36 3.96 30.16
N ASN A 374 28.96 2.77 30.04
CA ASN A 374 30.41 2.57 29.92
C ASN A 374 30.98 3.19 28.62
N PRO A 375 31.73 4.32 28.68
CA PRO A 375 32.16 5.02 27.48
C PRO A 375 33.06 4.18 26.55
N PRO A 376 34.03 3.37 27.05
CA PRO A 376 34.77 2.42 26.22
C PRO A 376 33.92 1.43 25.41
N GLN A 377 32.74 1.04 25.92
CA GLN A 377 31.81 0.14 25.20
C GLN A 377 30.85 0.90 24.29
N ASN A 378 30.71 2.21 24.48
CA ASN A 378 29.78 3.07 23.77
C ASN A 378 30.48 4.30 23.15
N PRO A 379 31.52 4.09 22.32
CA PRO A 379 32.21 5.20 21.68
C PRO A 379 31.26 6.00 20.80
N GLY A 380 31.33 7.33 20.89
CA GLY A 380 30.47 8.25 20.13
C GLY A 380 29.00 8.29 20.57
N ALA A 381 28.64 7.63 21.67
CA ALA A 381 27.26 7.68 22.17
C ALA A 381 26.93 9.05 22.77
N THR A 382 25.70 9.51 22.52
CA THR A 382 25.09 10.67 23.20
C THR A 382 23.92 10.20 24.05
N TYR A 383 23.66 10.88 25.16
CA TYR A 383 22.65 10.47 26.14
C TYR A 383 21.63 11.57 26.36
N TYR A 384 20.38 11.17 26.60
CA TYR A 384 19.26 12.09 26.78
C TYR A 384 18.40 11.63 27.95
N CYS A 385 18.17 12.52 28.92
CA CYS A 385 17.25 12.28 30.02
C CYS A 385 15.92 12.94 29.69
N GLU A 386 14.83 12.18 29.90
CA GLU A 386 13.46 12.61 29.66
C GLU A 386 12.69 12.60 30.98
N GLY A 387 11.83 13.60 31.15
CA GLY A 387 10.73 13.57 32.09
C GLY A 387 9.40 13.60 31.36
N TYR A 388 8.39 12.94 31.90
CA TYR A 388 7.03 12.94 31.36
C TYR A 388 5.99 12.98 32.50
N TYR A 389 5.10 13.97 32.46
CA TYR A 389 3.96 14.08 33.37
C TYR A 389 2.70 13.51 32.72
N LEU A 390 2.02 12.60 33.41
CA LEU A 390 0.66 12.17 33.09
C LEU A 390 -0.31 12.71 34.14
N THR A 391 -1.23 13.55 33.70
CA THR A 391 -2.26 14.21 34.52
C THR A 391 -3.63 14.01 33.89
N THR A 392 -4.64 13.75 34.72
CA THR A 392 -6.00 13.41 34.24
C THR A 392 -6.75 14.61 33.68
N ASP A 393 -6.42 15.82 34.14
CA ASP A 393 -7.08 17.08 33.79
C ASP A 393 -6.25 17.98 32.87
N ASP A 394 -5.15 17.46 32.32
CA ASP A 394 -4.36 18.14 31.29
C ASP A 394 -5.10 18.17 29.95
N ILE A 395 -5.26 19.38 29.42
CA ILE A 395 -5.88 19.60 28.11
C ILE A 395 -4.91 19.28 26.95
N ASN A 396 -3.60 19.30 27.18
CA ASN A 396 -2.59 19.06 26.14
C ASN A 396 -1.49 18.08 26.59
N PRO A 397 -1.81 16.81 26.87
CA PRO A 397 -0.84 15.83 27.40
C PRO A 397 0.36 15.53 26.48
N MET A 398 0.40 16.08 25.27
CA MET A 398 1.52 15.88 24.34
C MET A 398 2.68 16.87 24.55
N ASN A 399 2.45 17.98 25.27
CA ASN A 399 3.50 18.94 25.63
C ASN A 399 4.07 18.71 27.05
N SER A 400 3.53 17.73 27.78
CA SER A 400 3.86 17.42 29.18
C SER A 400 5.10 16.52 29.34
N ALA A 401 5.77 16.20 28.24
CA ALA A 401 7.09 15.59 28.22
C ALA A 401 8.17 16.63 27.85
N ALA A 402 9.38 16.43 28.36
CA ALA A 402 10.53 17.20 27.94
C ALA A 402 11.84 16.43 28.16
N TRP A 403 12.89 16.80 27.43
CA TRP A 403 14.18 16.14 27.52
C TRP A 403 15.37 17.10 27.50
N LYS A 404 16.51 16.59 27.96
CA LYS A 404 17.81 17.27 27.88
C LYS A 404 18.95 16.31 27.56
N PRO A 405 19.98 16.78 26.84
CA PRO A 405 21.23 16.04 26.70
C PRO A 405 21.92 15.87 28.06
N VAL A 406 22.63 14.75 28.20
CA VAL A 406 23.38 14.38 29.41
C VAL A 406 24.78 13.92 29.02
N THR A 407 25.79 14.40 29.74
CA THR A 407 27.14 13.83 29.66
C THR A 407 27.33 12.80 30.77
N VAL A 408 27.90 11.64 30.43
CA VAL A 408 28.12 10.54 31.38
C VAL A 408 29.62 10.43 31.69
N SER A 409 29.96 10.28 32.97
CA SER A 409 31.34 10.05 33.44
C SER A 409 31.38 9.11 34.64
N GLY A 410 32.47 8.37 34.80
CA GLY A 410 32.60 7.32 35.80
C GLY A 410 33.08 6.00 35.18
N SER A 411 32.96 4.91 35.92
CA SER A 411 33.34 3.58 35.47
C SER A 411 32.38 2.51 36.02
N PRO A 412 32.24 1.36 35.34
CA PRO A 412 31.49 0.21 35.86
C PRO A 412 31.90 -0.15 37.30
N GLY A 413 30.93 -0.53 38.12
CA GLY A 413 31.10 -0.78 39.56
C GLY A 413 31.31 0.46 40.44
N GLY A 414 31.56 1.64 39.85
CA GLY A 414 31.77 2.90 40.56
C GLY A 414 30.50 3.73 40.77
N THR A 415 30.69 5.01 41.08
CA THR A 415 29.61 6.01 41.06
C THR A 415 29.64 6.74 39.73
N TRP A 416 28.52 6.75 39.01
CA TRP A 416 28.35 7.54 37.79
C TRP A 416 28.00 8.98 38.12
N SER A 417 28.55 9.90 37.35
CA SER A 417 28.26 11.33 37.40
C SER A 417 27.66 11.79 36.08
N PHE A 418 26.57 12.56 36.17
CA PHE A 418 25.78 13.00 35.03
C PHE A 418 25.82 14.52 34.94
N GLY A 419 26.38 15.05 33.86
CA GLY A 419 26.38 16.48 33.56
C GLY A 419 25.14 16.84 32.76
N MET A 420 24.36 17.80 33.25
CA MET A 420 23.19 18.37 32.57
C MET A 420 23.27 19.88 32.63
N THR A 421 22.71 20.57 31.63
CA THR A 421 22.51 22.02 31.73
C THR A 421 21.62 22.33 32.93
N GLY A 422 22.02 23.32 33.73
CA GLY A 422 21.37 23.66 34.99
C GLY A 422 19.92 24.15 34.82
N ALA A 423 19.29 24.45 35.95
CA ALA A 423 17.91 24.90 36.04
C ALA A 423 17.58 26.16 35.20
N SER A 424 18.58 27.00 34.91
CA SER A 424 18.41 28.23 34.11
C SER A 424 18.22 28.00 32.60
N THR A 425 18.41 26.77 32.11
CA THR A 425 18.18 26.42 30.71
C THR A 425 16.90 25.60 30.61
N LEU A 426 15.93 26.03 29.80
CA LEU A 426 14.68 25.29 29.56
C LEU A 426 15.00 23.94 28.88
N PRO A 427 14.28 22.86 29.23
CA PRO A 427 14.37 21.60 28.49
C PRO A 427 13.70 21.73 27.12
N VAL A 428 13.98 20.78 26.22
CA VAL A 428 13.28 20.69 24.94
C VAL A 428 11.93 20.02 25.18
N SER A 429 10.83 20.71 24.86
CA SER A 429 9.48 20.16 24.99
C SER A 429 9.24 19.01 23.98
N GLY A 430 8.45 18.02 24.39
CA GLY A 430 8.19 16.78 23.67
C GLY A 430 9.01 15.60 24.18
N PHE A 431 8.86 14.45 23.53
CA PHE A 431 9.54 13.20 23.89
C PHE A 431 10.97 13.16 23.35
N ALA A 432 11.88 12.48 24.05
CA ALA A 432 13.29 12.35 23.71
C ALA A 432 13.53 11.63 22.38
N ILE A 433 12.56 10.87 21.87
CA ILE A 433 12.62 10.30 20.51
C ILE A 433 12.83 11.38 19.43
N ASN A 434 12.43 12.63 19.70
CA ASN A 434 12.66 13.78 18.82
C ASN A 434 14.14 14.18 18.73
N ALA A 435 15.00 13.72 19.65
CA ALA A 435 16.44 13.91 19.56
C ALA A 435 17.07 13.08 18.43
N TRP A 436 16.37 12.07 17.89
CA TRP A 436 16.84 11.26 16.78
C TRP A 436 16.59 11.94 15.43
N THR A 437 17.40 12.97 15.16
CA THR A 437 17.27 13.81 13.97
C THR A 437 17.33 13.01 12.67
N GLY A 438 16.48 13.36 11.69
CA GLY A 438 16.41 12.73 10.37
C GLY A 438 15.61 11.42 10.32
N ALA A 439 15.01 10.99 11.43
CA ALA A 439 14.03 9.90 11.42
C ALA A 439 12.64 10.42 11.00
N THR A 440 11.94 9.66 10.17
CA THR A 440 10.53 9.92 9.87
C THR A 440 9.67 9.43 11.02
N GLN A 441 8.76 10.27 11.51
CA GLN A 441 7.87 9.92 12.62
C GLN A 441 6.43 9.75 12.14
N THR A 442 5.79 8.66 12.59
CA THR A 442 4.39 8.33 12.32
C THR A 442 3.65 8.13 13.65
N VAL A 443 2.49 8.74 13.80
CA VAL A 443 1.58 8.44 14.91
C VAL A 443 0.73 7.22 14.56
N LEU A 444 0.72 6.22 15.43
CA LEU A 444 -0.06 5.00 15.29
C LEU A 444 -1.09 4.92 16.40
N ALA A 445 -2.36 4.99 16.04
CA ALA A 445 -3.49 4.89 16.95
C ALA A 445 -4.71 4.33 16.20
N GLN A 446 -5.78 3.98 16.92
CA GLN A 446 -7.03 3.55 16.30
C GLN A 446 -7.67 4.67 15.48
N GLU A 447 -7.59 5.90 15.98
CA GLU A 447 -8.02 7.14 15.34
C GLU A 447 -6.84 8.10 15.38
N VAL A 448 -6.56 8.81 14.28
CA VAL A 448 -5.40 9.71 14.19
C VAL A 448 -5.85 11.12 13.76
N PRO A 449 -5.66 12.15 14.61
CA PRO A 449 -5.14 12.07 15.98
C PRO A 449 -6.18 11.49 16.95
N PRO A 450 -5.76 10.73 17.99
CA PRO A 450 -6.72 10.24 18.97
C PRO A 450 -7.16 11.41 19.86
N VAL A 451 -8.46 11.47 20.14
CA VAL A 451 -9.09 12.47 20.97
C VAL A 451 -9.30 11.89 22.36
N ARG A 452 -8.64 12.49 23.36
CA ARG A 452 -8.70 12.01 24.75
C ARG A 452 -10.14 11.90 25.24
N PHE A 453 -10.45 10.79 25.89
CA PHE A 453 -11.80 10.42 26.38
C PHE A 453 -12.86 10.14 25.31
N GLN A 454 -12.56 10.32 24.02
CA GLN A 454 -13.46 9.97 22.91
C GLN A 454 -12.94 8.73 22.19
N SER A 455 -11.67 8.74 21.79
CA SER A 455 -11.03 7.59 21.16
C SER A 455 -10.87 6.45 22.17
N PRO A 456 -11.03 5.18 21.72
CA PRO A 456 -11.05 4.03 22.64
C PRO A 456 -9.72 3.77 23.36
N ASP A 457 -8.60 4.20 22.78
CA ASP A 457 -7.26 4.05 23.35
C ASP A 457 -6.32 5.16 22.87
N GLY A 458 -5.11 5.17 23.41
CA GLY A 458 -4.06 6.13 23.10
C GLY A 458 -3.26 5.83 21.83
N ARG A 459 -2.00 6.28 21.84
CA ARG A 459 -1.12 6.39 20.69
C ARG A 459 0.26 5.79 20.93
N CYS A 460 0.85 5.34 19.83
CA CYS A 460 2.28 5.12 19.70
C CYS A 460 2.87 6.12 18.70
N VAL A 461 4.18 6.37 18.79
CA VAL A 461 4.97 7.10 17.80
C VAL A 461 6.05 6.16 17.29
N LEU A 462 6.06 5.91 15.99
CA LEU A 462 7.09 5.14 15.31
C LEU A 462 8.06 6.09 14.62
N ALA A 463 9.32 6.10 15.03
CA ALA A 463 10.40 6.76 14.31
C ALA A 463 11.16 5.72 13.47
N ALA A 464 11.44 6.03 12.20
CA ALA A 464 12.07 5.10 11.26
C ALA A 464 13.17 5.79 10.43
N LYS A 465 14.22 5.03 10.12
CA LYS A 465 15.28 5.39 9.16
C LYS A 465 15.62 4.20 8.26
N ALA A 466 15.96 4.51 7.02
CA ALA A 466 16.59 3.57 6.09
C ALA A 466 17.94 4.14 5.63
N THR A 467 19.01 3.37 5.76
CA THR A 467 20.37 3.78 5.37
C THR A 467 20.93 2.79 4.38
N ASN A 468 21.46 3.28 3.25
CA ASN A 468 22.10 2.42 2.27
C ASN A 468 23.42 1.85 2.85
N VAL A 469 23.57 0.52 2.83
CA VAL A 469 24.78 -0.17 3.29
C VAL A 469 25.75 -0.32 2.12
N VAL A 470 25.29 -0.96 1.05
CA VAL A 470 26.03 -1.14 -0.20
C VAL A 470 25.07 -1.58 -1.32
N GLY A 471 25.15 -0.98 -2.50
CA GLY A 471 24.30 -1.35 -3.63
C GLY A 471 22.81 -1.24 -3.27
N ASN A 472 22.04 -2.32 -3.45
CA ASN A 472 20.63 -2.39 -3.07
C ASN A 472 20.40 -2.93 -1.64
N LEU A 473 21.46 -3.14 -0.84
CA LEU A 473 21.33 -3.54 0.56
C LEU A 473 21.09 -2.31 1.43
N TRP A 474 19.93 -2.26 2.09
CA TRP A 474 19.52 -1.19 2.98
C TRP A 474 19.35 -1.70 4.41
N HIS A 475 19.79 -0.89 5.37
CA HIS A 475 19.55 -1.09 6.79
C HIS A 475 18.31 -0.30 7.22
N TYR A 476 17.33 -0.99 7.77
CA TYR A 476 16.11 -0.40 8.33
C TYR A 476 16.17 -0.42 9.85
N GLU A 477 15.98 0.74 10.50
CA GLU A 477 15.97 0.90 11.95
C GLU A 477 14.68 1.60 12.38
N TYR A 478 14.01 1.03 13.39
CA TYR A 478 12.75 1.51 13.93
C TYR A 478 12.83 1.68 15.45
N ALA A 479 12.26 2.76 15.95
CA ALA A 479 12.04 3.02 17.37
C ALA A 479 10.55 3.28 17.61
N LEU A 480 9.88 2.36 18.29
CA LEU A 480 8.44 2.45 18.60
C LEU A 480 8.25 2.90 20.05
N LEU A 481 7.84 4.15 20.24
CA LEU A 481 7.41 4.71 21.51
C LEU A 481 5.93 4.42 21.72
N ASN A 482 5.56 3.72 22.77
CA ASN A 482 4.20 3.78 23.29
C ASN A 482 4.10 5.00 24.21
N VAL A 483 3.33 6.02 23.80
CA VAL A 483 3.18 7.26 24.57
C VAL A 483 2.21 7.02 25.73
N ASP A 484 0.97 6.66 25.39
CA ASP A 484 -0.17 6.58 26.31
C ASP A 484 -1.14 5.43 25.97
N MET A 485 -0.81 4.56 25.00
CA MET A 485 -1.65 3.43 24.61
C MET A 485 -1.76 2.38 25.72
N HIS A 486 -2.94 2.30 26.35
CA HIS A 486 -3.19 1.47 27.52
C HIS A 486 -3.17 -0.02 27.16
N ARG A 487 -3.72 -0.39 25.99
CA ARG A 487 -3.81 -1.78 25.56
C ARG A 487 -2.45 -2.40 25.24
N LYS A 488 -1.39 -1.61 25.21
CA LYS A 488 0.01 -1.99 24.94
C LYS A 488 0.18 -2.64 23.56
N VAL A 489 1.43 -2.78 23.13
CA VAL A 489 1.74 -3.46 21.85
C VAL A 489 2.41 -4.80 22.14
N ARG A 490 1.96 -5.87 21.49
CA ARG A 490 2.56 -7.21 21.56
C ARG A 490 3.16 -7.70 20.25
N GLU A 491 2.88 -7.02 19.15
CA GLU A 491 3.33 -7.41 17.82
C GLU A 491 3.62 -6.17 16.98
N PHE A 492 4.68 -6.24 16.17
CA PHE A 492 5.03 -5.25 15.16
C PHE A 492 5.38 -5.99 13.87
N SER A 493 4.73 -5.62 12.78
CA SER A 493 4.88 -6.26 11.47
C SER A 493 5.20 -5.22 10.39
N ILE A 494 6.19 -5.54 9.56
CA ILE A 494 6.64 -4.73 8.43
C ILE A 494 6.54 -5.57 7.16
N PRO A 495 5.95 -5.04 6.07
CA PRO A 495 5.83 -5.76 4.81
C PRO A 495 7.20 -5.94 4.15
N ILE A 496 7.42 -7.12 3.58
CA ILE A 496 8.56 -7.43 2.71
C ILE A 496 8.07 -8.22 1.50
N ALA A 497 8.82 -8.20 0.41
CA ALA A 497 8.60 -9.12 -0.70
C ALA A 497 9.45 -10.40 -0.56
N PRO A 498 9.10 -11.52 -1.24
CA PRO A 498 9.82 -12.79 -1.12
C PRO A 498 11.32 -12.71 -1.45
N TRP A 499 11.73 -11.79 -2.34
CA TRP A 499 13.12 -11.59 -2.78
C TRP A 499 13.93 -10.63 -1.89
N THR A 500 13.31 -10.03 -0.87
CA THR A 500 13.95 -8.98 -0.06
C THR A 500 15.16 -9.49 0.73
N GLY A 501 15.26 -10.79 0.99
CA GLY A 501 16.45 -11.41 1.60
C GLY A 501 16.80 -10.83 2.98
N ALA A 502 15.81 -10.74 3.87
CA ALA A 502 15.96 -10.12 5.19
C ALA A 502 17.07 -10.79 6.04
N THR A 503 18.04 -10.00 6.50
CA THR A 503 19.17 -10.44 7.34
C THR A 503 19.40 -9.45 8.48
N ASN A 504 20.38 -9.70 9.36
CA ASN A 504 20.75 -8.82 10.48
C ASN A 504 19.54 -8.40 11.36
N ILE A 505 18.59 -9.32 11.53
CA ILE A 505 17.33 -9.03 12.20
C ILE A 505 17.59 -8.88 13.70
N GLY A 506 17.21 -7.74 14.27
CA GLY A 506 17.45 -7.40 15.66
C GLY A 506 16.22 -6.84 16.37
N PHE A 507 16.24 -7.00 17.70
CA PHE A 507 15.27 -6.45 18.63
C PHE A 507 16.00 -5.90 19.85
N SER A 508 15.53 -4.76 20.39
CA SER A 508 16.00 -4.22 21.66
C SER A 508 14.83 -3.67 22.47
N ALA A 509 14.84 -3.87 23.78
CA ALA A 509 13.83 -3.38 24.69
C ALA A 509 14.47 -2.90 25.99
N VAL A 510 13.94 -1.82 26.56
CA VAL A 510 14.30 -1.41 27.91
C VAL A 510 13.92 -2.50 28.91
N ARG A 511 14.76 -2.71 29.94
CA ARG A 511 14.50 -3.73 30.94
C ARG A 511 13.31 -3.33 31.82
N SER A 512 12.33 -4.22 31.93
CA SER A 512 11.28 -4.18 32.95
C SER A 512 11.85 -4.58 34.32
N HIS A 513 11.48 -3.85 35.36
CA HIS A 513 11.77 -4.17 36.75
C HIS A 513 10.57 -3.76 37.63
N ASP A 514 10.41 -4.46 38.75
CA ASP A 514 9.39 -4.17 39.76
C ASP A 514 7.95 -4.15 39.20
N GLU A 515 7.72 -4.94 38.15
CA GLU A 515 6.49 -5.02 37.36
C GLU A 515 6.23 -6.48 36.90
N PRO A 516 4.98 -6.87 36.61
CA PRO A 516 4.61 -8.26 36.35
C PRO A 516 4.99 -8.78 34.93
N TYR A 517 5.90 -8.10 34.23
CA TYR A 517 6.22 -8.39 32.83
C TYR A 517 7.61 -9.03 32.69
N SER A 518 7.72 -9.94 31.72
CA SER A 518 8.98 -10.60 31.36
C SER A 518 9.92 -9.65 30.63
N ASN A 519 11.21 -9.97 30.67
CA ASN A 519 12.26 -9.35 29.85
C ASN A 519 12.67 -10.21 28.65
N ALA A 520 11.92 -11.26 28.33
CA ALA A 520 12.19 -12.10 27.18
C ALA A 520 12.15 -11.27 25.88
N PRO A 521 13.09 -11.49 24.94
CA PRO A 521 13.05 -10.82 23.65
C PRO A 521 11.81 -11.23 22.85
N TRP A 522 11.35 -10.36 21.95
CA TRP A 522 10.26 -10.71 21.04
C TRP A 522 10.75 -11.75 20.01
N THR A 523 9.89 -12.71 19.71
CA THR A 523 10.17 -13.75 18.71
C THR A 523 9.99 -13.14 17.31
N VAL A 524 10.90 -13.45 16.39
CA VAL A 524 10.83 -13.02 14.99
C VAL A 524 10.31 -14.17 14.13
N THR A 525 9.35 -13.86 13.27
CA THR A 525 8.93 -14.71 12.14
C THR A 525 9.13 -13.95 10.84
N VAL A 526 9.78 -14.56 9.86
CA VAL A 526 9.92 -14.03 8.50
C VAL A 526 9.08 -14.90 7.57
N SER A 527 8.11 -14.30 6.88
CA SER A 527 7.31 -14.94 5.84
C SER A 527 7.68 -14.40 4.46
N SER A 528 6.98 -14.85 3.42
CA SER A 528 7.12 -14.29 2.07
C SER A 528 6.60 -12.86 1.93
N SER A 529 5.81 -12.37 2.88
CA SER A 529 5.11 -11.07 2.81
C SER A 529 5.42 -10.11 3.95
N ALA A 530 6.02 -10.57 5.06
CA ALA A 530 6.29 -9.72 6.21
C ALA A 530 7.42 -10.24 7.11
N ILE A 531 8.03 -9.32 7.85
CA ILE A 531 8.81 -9.62 9.07
C ILE A 531 7.97 -9.19 10.27
N THR A 532 7.73 -10.12 11.18
CA THR A 532 6.90 -9.89 12.37
C THR A 532 7.68 -10.22 13.63
N TRP A 533 7.73 -9.26 14.56
CA TRP A 533 8.18 -9.47 15.93
C TRP A 533 6.96 -9.59 16.84
N SER A 534 6.90 -10.59 17.71
CA SER A 534 5.78 -10.78 18.63
C SER A 534 6.16 -11.31 20.01
N THR A 535 5.28 -11.11 20.98
CA THR A 535 5.44 -11.59 22.36
C THR A 535 4.11 -11.94 23.02
N THR A 536 4.18 -12.78 24.06
CA THR A 536 3.06 -13.03 24.98
C THR A 536 3.27 -12.44 26.38
N ALA A 537 4.51 -12.08 26.75
CA ALA A 537 4.86 -11.78 28.15
C ALA A 537 5.66 -10.48 28.34
N ASN A 538 6.15 -9.85 27.26
CA ASN A 538 6.92 -8.60 27.30
C ASN A 538 6.29 -7.50 26.42
N PRO A 539 5.01 -7.13 26.63
CA PRO A 539 4.37 -6.11 25.80
C PRO A 539 5.02 -4.73 25.99
N LEU A 540 5.03 -3.92 24.93
CA LEU A 540 5.47 -2.53 24.96
C LEU A 540 4.43 -1.66 25.66
N ARG A 541 4.80 -1.13 26.82
CA ARG A 541 3.95 -0.35 27.72
C ARG A 541 4.15 1.15 27.53
N TRP A 542 3.20 1.94 28.04
CA TRP A 542 3.25 3.40 27.96
C TRP A 542 4.56 3.96 28.55
N ALA A 543 4.99 5.10 27.98
CA ALA A 543 6.25 5.78 28.23
C ALA A 543 7.53 4.94 28.04
N ASN A 544 7.49 3.91 27.18
CA ASN A 544 8.65 3.07 26.82
C ASN A 544 8.85 3.02 25.30
N VAL A 545 10.09 2.74 24.88
CA VAL A 545 10.48 2.56 23.47
C VAL A 545 11.12 1.20 23.26
N TYR A 546 10.67 0.45 22.26
CA TYR A 546 11.34 -0.76 21.74
C TYR A 546 11.89 -0.51 20.34
N ASN A 547 12.96 -1.20 19.98
CA ASN A 547 13.64 -1.07 18.70
C ASN A 547 13.57 -2.36 17.89
N PHE A 548 13.46 -2.19 16.56
CA PHE A 548 13.42 -3.25 15.58
C PHE A 548 14.34 -2.88 14.43
N ARG A 549 15.06 -3.86 13.87
CA ARG A 549 16.01 -3.60 12.78
C ARG A 549 16.22 -4.82 11.91
N PHE A 550 16.59 -4.59 10.67
CA PHE A 550 17.02 -5.63 9.72
C PHE A 550 17.70 -4.99 8.50
N ASP A 551 18.42 -5.81 7.75
CA ASP A 551 18.98 -5.46 6.45
C ASP A 551 18.18 -6.17 5.35
N ALA A 552 17.94 -5.49 4.23
CA ALA A 552 17.09 -5.97 3.14
C ALA A 552 17.59 -5.48 1.78
N GLN A 553 17.49 -6.34 0.76
CA GLN A 553 17.77 -6.04 -0.66
C GLN A 553 16.59 -5.34 -1.32
N ALA A 554 16.15 -4.23 -0.74
CA ALA A 554 15.04 -3.42 -1.25
C ALA A 554 15.27 -1.96 -0.85
N GLU A 555 15.10 -1.05 -1.81
CA GLU A 555 15.12 0.38 -1.56
C GLU A 555 13.96 0.80 -0.66
N PRO A 556 14.11 1.90 0.12
CA PRO A 556 13.04 2.36 0.99
C PRO A 556 11.96 3.11 0.22
N VAL A 557 10.70 2.82 0.54
CA VAL A 557 9.54 3.64 0.20
C VAL A 557 9.02 4.34 1.45
N SER A 558 8.39 5.51 1.30
CA SER A 558 7.87 6.30 2.42
C SER A 558 6.43 5.95 2.83
N ASN A 559 5.81 4.97 2.16
CA ASN A 559 4.40 4.59 2.32
C ASN A 559 4.23 3.10 2.67
N ALA A 560 5.23 2.48 3.31
CA ALA A 560 5.10 1.10 3.76
C ALA A 560 4.09 1.02 4.91
N THR A 561 3.05 0.19 4.75
CA THR A 561 2.03 -0.03 5.78
C THR A 561 2.54 -1.00 6.83
N VAL A 562 2.81 -0.49 8.03
CA VAL A 562 3.17 -1.30 9.19
C VAL A 562 1.96 -1.57 10.07
N THR A 563 2.00 -2.67 10.81
CA THR A 563 0.90 -3.09 11.69
C THR A 563 1.39 -3.38 13.09
N LEU A 564 0.64 -2.90 14.08
CA LEU A 564 0.82 -3.21 15.50
C LEU A 564 -0.31 -4.12 15.96
N GLY A 565 0.03 -5.23 16.61
CA GLY A 565 -0.94 -6.05 17.34
C GLY A 565 -1.02 -5.62 18.80
N LEU A 566 -2.23 -5.39 19.29
CA LEU A 566 -2.48 -4.92 20.65
C LEU A 566 -2.48 -6.08 21.66
N HIS A 567 -1.92 -5.84 22.84
CA HIS A 567 -1.75 -6.89 23.85
C HIS A 567 -3.07 -7.19 24.56
N GLU A 568 -3.78 -6.15 25.00
CA GLU A 568 -5.05 -6.27 25.71
C GLU A 568 -6.23 -6.41 24.74
N PRO A 569 -7.28 -7.19 25.13
CA PRO A 569 -8.47 -7.38 24.32
C PRO A 569 -9.16 -6.07 23.91
N GLY A 570 -9.83 -6.07 22.75
CA GLY A 570 -10.60 -4.94 22.24
C GLY A 570 -10.63 -4.91 20.70
N THR A 571 -11.48 -4.04 20.15
CA THR A 571 -11.67 -3.88 18.70
C THR A 571 -11.23 -2.47 18.26
N PRO A 572 -10.37 -2.33 17.24
CA PRO A 572 -9.68 -3.41 16.53
C PRO A 572 -8.60 -4.07 17.41
N SER A 573 -8.20 -5.29 17.07
CA SER A 573 -7.08 -6.00 17.71
C SER A 573 -5.72 -5.57 17.16
N THR A 574 -5.72 -4.87 16.03
CA THR A 574 -4.55 -4.34 15.34
C THR A 574 -4.78 -2.88 14.97
N ILE A 575 -3.70 -2.13 14.84
CA ILE A 575 -3.68 -0.78 14.27
C ILE A 575 -2.60 -0.71 13.21
N SER A 576 -2.79 0.12 12.18
CA SER A 576 -1.84 0.24 11.08
C SER A 576 -1.54 1.69 10.79
N GLY A 577 -0.41 1.94 10.14
CA GLY A 577 -0.04 3.25 9.64
C GLY A 577 1.12 3.17 8.67
N VAL A 578 1.43 4.29 8.02
CA VAL A 578 2.44 4.35 6.96
C VAL A 578 3.75 4.93 7.48
N THR A 579 4.86 4.33 7.09
CA THR A 579 6.20 4.82 7.43
C THR A 579 7.21 4.45 6.35
N ILE A 580 8.49 4.74 6.61
CA ILE A 580 9.58 4.25 5.77
C ILE A 580 9.68 2.72 5.94
N GLY A 581 9.68 1.98 4.84
CA GLY A 581 9.91 0.53 4.85
C GLY A 581 10.37 0.02 3.49
N PRO A 582 10.66 -1.29 3.37
CA PRO A 582 11.10 -1.89 2.11
C PRO A 582 10.09 -1.69 0.99
N ASP A 583 10.57 -1.36 -0.21
CA ASP A 583 9.74 -1.37 -1.40
C ASP A 583 9.23 -2.79 -1.70
N VAL A 584 7.94 -3.00 -1.46
CA VAL A 584 7.23 -4.24 -1.77
C VAL A 584 6.53 -4.20 -3.12
N THR A 585 6.56 -3.05 -3.82
CA THR A 585 5.90 -2.84 -5.12
C THR A 585 6.69 -3.37 -6.30
N LEU A 586 7.92 -3.86 -6.08
CA LEU A 586 8.77 -4.46 -7.11
C LEU A 586 8.33 -5.87 -7.54
N VAL A 587 7.03 -6.16 -7.58
CA VAL A 587 6.44 -7.32 -8.26
C VAL A 587 6.36 -6.95 -9.75
N GLY A 588 7.08 -7.67 -10.62
CA GLY A 588 6.89 -7.48 -12.06
C GLY A 588 5.46 -7.82 -12.49
N ASP A 589 4.94 -7.20 -13.54
CA ASP A 589 3.69 -7.61 -14.18
C ASP A 589 3.95 -8.82 -15.07
N ALA A 590 3.49 -10.00 -14.62
CA ALA A 590 3.69 -11.26 -15.34
C ALA A 590 2.96 -11.31 -16.69
N ILE A 591 1.85 -10.56 -16.85
CA ILE A 591 1.11 -10.49 -18.11
C ILE A 591 1.88 -9.63 -19.11
N ARG A 592 2.36 -8.46 -18.65
CA ARG A 592 3.25 -7.62 -19.46
C ARG A 592 4.56 -8.31 -19.78
N GLY A 593 5.11 -9.10 -18.86
CA GLY A 593 6.28 -9.95 -19.07
C GLY A 593 6.09 -10.95 -20.21
N GLY A 594 4.90 -11.56 -20.34
CA GLY A 594 4.55 -12.41 -21.48
C GLY A 594 4.55 -11.65 -22.81
N LEU A 595 4.05 -10.41 -22.84
CA LEU A 595 4.13 -9.57 -24.05
C LEU A 595 5.59 -9.20 -24.41
N LEU A 596 6.42 -8.93 -23.40
CA LEU A 596 7.85 -8.64 -23.58
C LEU A 596 8.60 -9.86 -24.16
N TRP A 597 8.23 -11.08 -23.74
CA TRP A 597 8.79 -12.33 -24.23
C TRP A 597 8.68 -12.49 -25.76
N ASP A 598 7.54 -12.07 -26.31
CA ASP A 598 7.29 -12.03 -27.76
C ASP A 598 8.12 -10.94 -28.43
N LYS A 599 7.78 -9.67 -28.19
CA LYS A 599 8.30 -8.54 -28.98
C LYS A 599 8.40 -7.28 -28.12
N TRP A 600 9.37 -7.27 -27.22
CA TRP A 600 9.51 -6.23 -26.19
C TRP A 600 9.52 -4.80 -26.73
N TRP A 601 10.10 -4.52 -27.90
CA TRP A 601 10.16 -3.15 -28.43
C TRP A 601 8.78 -2.60 -28.82
N ARG A 602 7.79 -3.47 -29.13
CA ARG A 602 6.40 -3.04 -29.34
C ARG A 602 5.68 -2.74 -28.03
N VAL A 603 6.10 -3.33 -26.92
CA VAL A 603 5.54 -3.10 -25.58
C VAL A 603 6.14 -1.85 -24.94
N THR A 604 7.45 -1.65 -25.08
CA THR A 604 8.16 -0.50 -24.50
C THR A 604 8.08 0.75 -25.37
N GLY A 605 7.71 0.62 -26.64
CA GLY A 605 7.73 1.72 -27.61
C GLY A 605 9.14 2.06 -28.12
N ALA A 606 10.14 1.24 -27.80
CA ALA A 606 11.51 1.40 -28.29
C ALA A 606 11.62 1.14 -29.81
N ALA A 607 12.71 1.62 -30.41
CA ALA A 607 13.07 1.25 -31.77
C ALA A 607 13.41 -0.25 -31.84
N ALA A 608 13.07 -0.89 -32.96
CA ALA A 608 13.48 -2.27 -33.20
C ALA A 608 15.02 -2.38 -33.21
N PRO A 609 15.62 -3.40 -32.55
CA PRO A 609 17.06 -3.60 -32.56
C PRO A 609 17.61 -3.80 -33.98
N GLY A 610 18.79 -3.23 -34.24
CA GLY A 610 19.54 -3.50 -35.47
C GLY A 610 20.54 -4.64 -35.29
N GLY A 611 20.86 -5.34 -36.38
CA GLY A 611 21.79 -6.47 -36.37
C GLY A 611 21.23 -7.72 -35.69
N ASN A 612 22.09 -8.71 -35.43
CA ASN A 612 21.73 -9.91 -34.70
C ASN A 612 22.09 -9.76 -33.21
N HIS A 613 21.30 -10.37 -32.32
CA HIS A 613 21.60 -10.42 -30.89
C HIS A 613 22.96 -11.11 -30.67
N PRO A 614 23.85 -10.57 -29.82
CA PRO A 614 25.21 -11.12 -29.66
C PRO A 614 25.29 -12.59 -29.23
N LEU A 615 24.28 -13.05 -28.49
CA LEU A 615 24.15 -14.47 -28.07
C LEU A 615 23.45 -15.36 -29.11
N TYR A 616 22.94 -14.81 -30.22
CA TYR A 616 22.26 -15.60 -31.23
C TYR A 616 23.27 -16.52 -31.93
N PRO A 617 23.05 -17.85 -31.96
CA PRO A 617 24.06 -18.78 -32.39
C PRO A 617 24.21 -18.80 -33.92
N PRO A 618 25.43 -19.05 -34.46
CA PRO A 618 25.64 -19.14 -35.90
C PRO A 618 24.84 -20.24 -36.62
N ALA A 619 24.35 -21.23 -35.88
CA ALA A 619 23.50 -22.30 -36.41
C ALA A 619 22.02 -21.89 -36.58
N GLY A 620 21.60 -20.77 -35.98
CA GLY A 620 20.25 -20.24 -36.10
C GLY A 620 20.02 -19.61 -37.49
N GLN A 621 18.80 -19.74 -38.01
CA GLN A 621 18.46 -19.27 -39.36
C GLN A 621 17.83 -17.88 -39.39
N GLN A 622 17.43 -17.33 -38.23
CA GLN A 622 16.85 -15.99 -38.17
C GLN A 622 17.92 -14.90 -38.17
N SER A 623 17.49 -13.67 -38.47
CA SER A 623 18.38 -12.50 -38.54
C SER A 623 17.66 -11.22 -38.10
N GLY A 624 18.44 -10.16 -37.89
CA GLY A 624 17.91 -8.86 -37.51
C GLY A 624 17.22 -8.88 -36.15
N SER A 625 16.19 -8.03 -36.02
CA SER A 625 15.44 -7.86 -34.77
C SER A 625 14.77 -9.13 -34.25
N ASP A 626 14.48 -10.12 -35.11
CA ASP A 626 13.85 -11.36 -34.64
C ASP A 626 14.75 -12.16 -33.71
N THR A 627 16.07 -12.03 -33.86
CA THR A 627 17.05 -12.66 -32.96
C THR A 627 17.07 -12.07 -31.54
N TYR A 628 16.43 -10.91 -31.32
CA TYR A 628 16.31 -10.24 -30.02
C TYR A 628 15.04 -10.62 -29.24
N ARG A 629 14.18 -11.46 -29.81
CA ARG A 629 12.94 -11.91 -29.16
C ARG A 629 13.26 -13.08 -28.24
N CYS A 630 12.82 -13.03 -26.98
CA CYS A 630 13.13 -14.08 -25.99
C CYS A 630 12.65 -15.45 -26.48
N LYS A 631 11.45 -15.49 -27.08
CA LYS A 631 10.88 -16.68 -27.70
C LYS A 631 11.78 -17.31 -28.76
N GLU A 632 12.62 -16.52 -29.45
CA GLU A 632 13.39 -17.02 -30.60
C GLU A 632 14.46 -18.02 -30.17
N CYS A 633 15.07 -17.80 -29.01
CA CYS A 633 16.04 -18.73 -28.44
C CYS A 633 15.40 -19.74 -27.48
N HIS A 634 14.35 -19.33 -26.75
CA HIS A 634 13.79 -20.12 -25.66
C HIS A 634 12.45 -20.80 -25.97
N GLY A 635 11.91 -20.63 -27.17
CA GLY A 635 10.68 -21.25 -27.66
C GLY A 635 9.38 -20.55 -27.22
N TRP A 636 8.32 -20.78 -27.99
CA TRP A 636 6.94 -20.45 -27.58
C TRP A 636 6.40 -21.39 -26.50
N ASP A 637 6.93 -22.61 -26.48
CA ASP A 637 6.67 -23.65 -25.47
C ASP A 637 7.60 -23.54 -24.25
N TYR A 638 8.46 -22.51 -24.22
CA TYR A 638 9.44 -22.23 -23.17
C TYR A 638 10.53 -23.30 -22.97
N LYS A 639 10.65 -24.29 -23.86
CA LYS A 639 11.60 -25.41 -23.77
C LYS A 639 12.79 -25.28 -24.73
N GLY A 640 12.70 -24.40 -25.74
CA GLY A 640 13.79 -24.13 -26.68
C GLY A 640 14.20 -25.40 -27.43
N ARG A 641 15.50 -25.74 -27.40
CA ARG A 641 16.02 -26.98 -28.03
C ARG A 641 15.40 -28.27 -27.49
N ASP A 642 14.83 -28.24 -26.27
CA ASP A 642 14.27 -29.42 -25.62
C ASP A 642 12.77 -29.58 -25.95
N GLY A 643 12.21 -28.75 -26.84
CA GLY A 643 10.80 -28.76 -27.22
C GLY A 643 10.54 -28.46 -28.70
N ALA A 644 9.55 -27.64 -29.02
CA ALA A 644 9.10 -27.34 -30.38
C ALA A 644 10.23 -26.78 -31.28
N TYR A 645 11.23 -26.10 -30.69
CA TYR A 645 12.39 -25.55 -31.40
C TYR A 645 13.59 -26.51 -31.39
N ALA A 646 13.39 -27.80 -31.12
CA ALA A 646 14.43 -28.84 -31.24
C ALA A 646 14.93 -29.03 -32.69
N THR A 647 14.10 -28.70 -33.69
CA THR A 647 14.44 -28.76 -35.12
C THR A 647 13.77 -27.62 -35.89
N GLY A 648 13.99 -27.54 -37.20
CA GLY A 648 13.33 -26.55 -38.06
C GLY A 648 13.99 -25.17 -38.08
N PRO A 649 13.33 -24.16 -38.67
CA PRO A 649 13.92 -22.84 -38.95
C PRO A 649 14.17 -21.98 -37.69
N HIS A 650 13.61 -22.37 -36.54
CA HIS A 650 13.80 -21.70 -35.26
C HIS A 650 14.80 -22.41 -34.33
N HIS A 651 15.44 -23.50 -34.78
CA HIS A 651 16.39 -24.23 -33.95
C HIS A 651 17.68 -23.41 -33.71
N THR A 652 17.96 -23.15 -32.43
CA THR A 652 19.16 -22.43 -31.99
C THR A 652 20.14 -23.31 -31.20
N GLY A 653 19.69 -24.45 -30.66
CA GLY A 653 20.47 -25.26 -29.72
C GLY A 653 20.55 -24.67 -28.30
N ILE A 654 19.80 -23.61 -28.00
CA ILE A 654 19.69 -22.99 -26.67
C ILE A 654 18.55 -23.65 -25.89
N ARG A 655 18.77 -23.88 -24.59
CA ARG A 655 17.74 -24.43 -23.69
C ARG A 655 16.69 -23.39 -23.37
N GLY A 656 15.43 -23.81 -23.26
CA GLY A 656 14.36 -22.97 -22.75
C GLY A 656 14.48 -22.63 -21.25
N VAL A 657 13.47 -21.93 -20.75
CA VAL A 657 13.39 -21.44 -19.35
C VAL A 657 12.44 -22.27 -18.48
N TYR A 658 11.66 -23.18 -19.07
CA TYR A 658 10.80 -24.08 -18.31
C TYR A 658 11.62 -24.93 -17.32
N GLY A 659 11.18 -24.93 -16.06
CA GLY A 659 11.87 -25.63 -14.96
C GLY A 659 13.16 -24.96 -14.48
N SER A 660 13.38 -23.68 -14.78
CA SER A 660 14.51 -22.92 -14.22
C SER A 660 14.42 -22.81 -12.69
N THR A 661 15.54 -23.03 -12.00
CA THR A 661 15.67 -22.89 -10.54
C THR A 661 16.45 -21.64 -10.12
N MET A 662 16.70 -20.73 -11.07
CA MET A 662 17.46 -19.50 -10.84
C MET A 662 16.69 -18.54 -9.91
N SER A 663 17.41 -17.87 -9.01
CA SER A 663 16.80 -16.87 -8.13
C SER A 663 16.30 -15.67 -8.95
N PRO A 664 15.27 -14.92 -8.48
CA PRO A 664 14.78 -13.75 -9.19
C PRO A 664 15.87 -12.71 -9.47
N GLN A 665 16.78 -12.51 -8.51
CA GLN A 665 17.87 -11.54 -8.63
C GLN A 665 18.92 -11.99 -9.65
N ASP A 666 19.34 -13.27 -9.60
CA ASP A 666 20.28 -13.80 -10.59
C ASP A 666 19.70 -13.72 -12.01
N MET A 667 18.39 -13.95 -12.16
CA MET A 667 17.68 -13.84 -13.42
C MET A 667 17.58 -12.40 -13.91
N PHE A 668 17.30 -11.46 -13.02
CA PHE A 668 17.34 -10.03 -13.33
C PHE A 668 18.73 -9.61 -13.83
N ASP A 669 19.77 -10.04 -13.12
CA ASP A 669 21.16 -9.66 -13.42
C ASP A 669 21.66 -10.26 -14.74
N ILE A 670 21.32 -11.52 -15.06
CA ILE A 670 21.70 -12.16 -16.34
C ILE A 670 20.95 -11.58 -17.55
N ILE A 671 19.72 -11.09 -17.37
CA ILE A 671 18.99 -10.38 -18.44
C ILE A 671 19.60 -8.99 -18.64
N LYS A 672 19.90 -8.27 -17.55
CA LYS A 672 20.41 -6.90 -17.61
C LYS A 672 21.85 -6.82 -18.12
N SER A 673 22.74 -7.64 -17.57
CA SER A 673 24.18 -7.50 -17.77
C SER A 673 24.68 -8.23 -19.02
N ALA A 674 25.64 -7.63 -19.73
CA ALA A 674 26.41 -8.28 -20.79
C ALA A 674 27.71 -8.93 -20.25
N SER A 675 28.12 -8.59 -19.03
CA SER A 675 29.40 -9.02 -18.45
C SER A 675 29.30 -10.34 -17.69
N ALA A 676 28.09 -10.81 -17.38
CA ALA A 676 27.87 -12.14 -16.83
C ALA A 676 28.10 -13.21 -17.91
N PRO A 677 28.57 -14.42 -17.58
CA PRO A 677 28.56 -15.55 -18.51
C PRO A 677 27.13 -15.79 -19.03
N ASN A 678 26.95 -15.76 -20.35
CA ASN A 678 25.64 -15.79 -21.02
C ASN A 678 24.70 -14.61 -20.67
N GLY A 679 25.26 -13.47 -20.26
CA GLY A 679 24.51 -12.25 -20.02
C GLY A 679 23.94 -11.65 -21.29
N HIS A 680 22.65 -11.30 -21.30
CA HIS A 680 21.94 -10.86 -22.50
C HIS A 680 22.27 -9.40 -22.87
N GLY A 681 22.64 -8.58 -21.90
CA GLY A 681 23.06 -7.20 -22.15
C GLY A 681 21.93 -6.25 -22.50
N PHE A 682 20.74 -6.40 -21.91
CA PHE A 682 19.62 -5.48 -22.15
C PHE A 682 19.70 -4.17 -21.36
N ALA A 683 20.74 -3.94 -20.55
CA ALA A 683 20.96 -2.66 -19.89
C ALA A 683 20.92 -1.48 -20.87
N GLY A 684 20.06 -0.49 -20.59
CA GLY A 684 19.86 0.68 -21.45
C GLY A 684 18.92 0.46 -22.64
N THR A 685 18.46 -0.79 -22.87
CA THR A 685 17.45 -1.13 -23.88
C THR A 685 16.11 -1.44 -23.23
N LEU A 686 16.14 -2.24 -22.15
CA LEU A 686 15.01 -2.48 -21.25
C LEU A 686 15.23 -1.71 -19.95
N SER A 687 14.15 -1.14 -19.42
CA SER A 687 14.16 -0.55 -18.07
C SER A 687 14.20 -1.65 -17.00
N ASP A 688 14.56 -1.28 -15.78
CA ASP A 688 14.55 -2.24 -14.66
C ASP A 688 13.14 -2.79 -14.40
N THR A 689 12.09 -2.02 -14.66
CA THR A 689 10.70 -2.51 -14.62
C THR A 689 10.44 -3.57 -15.68
N ASP A 690 10.86 -3.35 -16.93
CA ASP A 690 10.68 -4.35 -18.01
C ASP A 690 11.38 -5.68 -17.69
N ILE A 691 12.57 -5.61 -17.09
CA ILE A 691 13.32 -6.80 -16.70
C ILE A 691 12.62 -7.51 -15.54
N ARG A 692 12.07 -6.78 -14.56
CA ARG A 692 11.27 -7.39 -13.48
C ARG A 692 10.01 -8.07 -13.99
N ASP A 693 9.32 -7.50 -14.97
CA ASP A 693 8.14 -8.10 -15.60
C ASP A 693 8.50 -9.43 -16.29
N LEU A 694 9.62 -9.46 -17.03
CA LEU A 694 10.15 -10.69 -17.63
C LEU A 694 10.49 -11.75 -16.56
N VAL A 695 11.17 -11.35 -15.48
CA VAL A 695 11.50 -12.27 -14.37
C VAL A 695 10.23 -12.82 -13.75
N GLN A 696 9.24 -11.98 -13.47
CA GLN A 696 7.97 -12.42 -12.90
C GLN A 696 7.24 -13.40 -13.83
N PHE A 697 7.18 -13.09 -15.14
CA PHE A 697 6.60 -13.96 -16.14
C PHE A 697 7.28 -15.35 -16.15
N ILE A 698 8.61 -15.38 -16.20
CA ILE A 698 9.37 -16.64 -16.23
C ILE A 698 9.13 -17.45 -14.96
N GLN A 699 9.07 -16.80 -13.80
CA GLN A 699 8.92 -17.50 -12.52
C GLN A 699 7.50 -17.98 -12.23
N THR A 700 6.48 -17.34 -12.79
CA THR A 700 5.09 -17.57 -12.36
C THR A 700 4.13 -18.00 -13.45
N ARG A 701 4.47 -17.80 -14.74
CA ARG A 701 3.54 -17.99 -15.87
C ARG A 701 4.08 -18.83 -17.03
N VAL A 702 5.36 -19.19 -17.01
CA VAL A 702 5.89 -20.27 -17.85
C VAL A 702 5.30 -21.60 -17.35
N ILE A 703 4.75 -22.38 -18.28
CA ILE A 703 4.03 -23.64 -17.98
C ILE A 703 4.59 -24.78 -18.82
N ASP A 704 4.23 -26.00 -18.44
CA ASP A 704 4.30 -27.12 -19.37
C ASP A 704 3.17 -26.99 -20.40
N THR A 705 3.49 -26.99 -21.69
CA THR A 705 2.48 -26.89 -22.74
C THR A 705 1.96 -28.25 -23.21
N GLU A 706 2.60 -29.36 -22.84
CA GLU A 706 2.21 -30.71 -23.26
C GLU A 706 0.76 -31.10 -22.89
N PRO A 707 0.19 -30.66 -21.75
CA PRO A 707 -1.22 -30.90 -21.44
C PRO A 707 -2.21 -30.20 -22.38
N TYR A 708 -1.76 -29.21 -23.17
CA TYR A 708 -2.61 -28.31 -23.94
C TYR A 708 -2.39 -28.40 -25.45
N VAL A 709 -1.20 -28.83 -25.89
CA VAL A 709 -0.84 -29.00 -27.30
C VAL A 709 0.00 -30.26 -27.45
N THR A 710 -0.40 -31.17 -28.33
CA THR A 710 0.35 -32.40 -28.61
C THR A 710 1.68 -32.08 -29.28
N PRO A 711 2.67 -32.99 -29.26
CA PRO A 711 3.90 -32.83 -30.05
C PRO A 711 3.65 -32.66 -31.57
N GLY A 712 2.50 -33.14 -32.07
CA GLY A 712 2.08 -32.96 -33.47
C GLY A 712 1.43 -31.61 -33.76
N GLY A 713 1.21 -30.77 -32.74
CA GLY A 713 0.62 -29.44 -32.88
C GLY A 713 -0.90 -29.39 -32.73
N GLU A 714 -1.55 -30.47 -32.27
CA GLU A 714 -3.00 -30.49 -32.05
C GLU A 714 -3.34 -29.91 -30.67
N PHE A 715 -4.33 -29.03 -30.57
CA PHE A 715 -4.80 -28.53 -29.28
C PHE A 715 -5.61 -29.59 -28.52
N LEU A 716 -5.35 -29.72 -27.22
CA LEU A 716 -6.04 -30.61 -26.28
C LEU A 716 -7.03 -29.80 -25.43
N GLY A 717 -8.13 -29.40 -26.04
CA GLY A 717 -9.21 -28.63 -25.41
C GLY A 717 -10.60 -29.17 -25.72
N ASP A 718 -11.61 -28.58 -25.08
CA ASP A 718 -13.02 -28.84 -25.38
C ASP A 718 -13.52 -27.88 -26.47
N LEU A 719 -14.00 -28.43 -27.58
CA LEU A 719 -14.43 -27.66 -28.76
C LEU A 719 -15.61 -26.72 -28.45
N ALA A 720 -16.62 -27.20 -27.71
CA ALA A 720 -17.83 -26.45 -27.38
C ALA A 720 -17.55 -25.34 -26.35
N GLN A 721 -16.70 -25.64 -25.37
CA GLN A 721 -16.22 -24.65 -24.41
C GLN A 721 -15.32 -23.63 -25.11
N GLY A 722 -14.52 -24.05 -26.09
CA GLY A 722 -13.70 -23.20 -26.92
C GLY A 722 -14.49 -22.17 -27.70
N GLN A 723 -15.58 -22.62 -28.35
CA GLN A 723 -16.54 -21.74 -29.01
C GLN A 723 -17.15 -20.76 -27.99
N THR A 724 -17.60 -21.26 -26.84
CA THR A 724 -18.18 -20.41 -25.79
C THR A 724 -17.21 -19.33 -25.33
N ASN A 725 -15.95 -19.70 -25.05
CA ASN A 725 -14.89 -18.81 -24.62
C ASN A 725 -14.55 -17.78 -25.71
N TYR A 726 -14.52 -18.18 -26.99
CA TYR A 726 -14.26 -17.26 -28.10
C TYR A 726 -15.39 -16.23 -28.31
N TYR A 727 -16.64 -16.65 -28.12
CA TYR A 727 -17.82 -15.81 -28.37
C TYR A 727 -18.17 -14.88 -27.20
N THR A 728 -17.92 -15.34 -25.98
CA THR A 728 -18.42 -14.67 -24.76
C THR A 728 -17.36 -14.47 -23.69
N GLY A 729 -16.18 -15.06 -23.82
CA GLY A 729 -15.11 -14.97 -22.83
C GLY A 729 -14.24 -13.72 -22.97
N GLY A 730 -13.71 -13.25 -21.84
CA GLY A 730 -12.86 -12.06 -21.74
C GLY A 730 -13.64 -10.74 -21.55
N PHE A 731 -12.91 -9.63 -21.33
CA PHE A 731 -13.52 -8.29 -21.21
C PHE A 731 -14.14 -7.78 -22.52
N ILE A 732 -13.53 -8.15 -23.64
CA ILE A 732 -14.07 -8.03 -25.00
C ILE A 732 -13.96 -9.43 -25.60
N SER A 733 -15.06 -9.98 -26.12
CA SER A 733 -15.03 -11.31 -26.72
C SER A 733 -14.17 -11.35 -27.97
N CYS A 734 -13.45 -12.45 -28.20
CA CYS A 734 -12.53 -12.60 -29.33
C CYS A 734 -13.24 -12.38 -30.68
N ILE A 735 -14.48 -12.86 -30.77
CA ILE A 735 -15.34 -12.68 -31.95
C ILE A 735 -15.58 -11.21 -32.32
N ALA A 736 -15.62 -10.29 -31.35
CA ALA A 736 -15.91 -8.88 -31.62
C ALA A 736 -14.83 -8.20 -32.48
N CYS A 737 -13.60 -8.72 -32.47
CA CYS A 737 -12.51 -8.24 -33.31
C CYS A 737 -12.18 -9.19 -34.46
N HIS A 738 -12.21 -10.49 -34.22
CA HIS A 738 -11.74 -11.48 -35.19
C HIS A 738 -12.84 -12.08 -36.08
N GLY A 739 -14.11 -11.84 -35.75
CA GLY A 739 -15.27 -12.37 -36.47
C GLY A 739 -15.53 -13.84 -36.16
N ALA A 740 -16.69 -14.35 -36.58
CA ALA A 740 -17.10 -15.74 -36.31
C ALA A 740 -16.18 -16.76 -36.99
N ASP A 741 -15.60 -16.39 -38.14
CA ASP A 741 -14.67 -17.22 -38.91
C ASP A 741 -13.19 -16.93 -38.57
N GLY A 742 -12.90 -16.01 -37.65
CA GLY A 742 -11.53 -15.65 -37.28
C GLY A 742 -10.72 -14.95 -38.38
N ALA A 743 -11.34 -14.59 -39.51
CA ALA A 743 -10.66 -14.06 -40.69
C ALA A 743 -10.89 -12.55 -40.91
N THR A 744 -11.49 -11.85 -39.94
CA THR A 744 -11.75 -10.40 -40.04
C THR A 744 -10.47 -9.57 -40.07
N ILE A 745 -9.41 -10.03 -39.41
CA ILE A 745 -8.10 -9.36 -39.37
C ILE A 745 -7.07 -10.25 -40.06
N ASN A 746 -6.49 -9.75 -41.15
CA ASN A 746 -5.32 -10.36 -41.79
C ASN A 746 -4.04 -9.85 -41.09
N PHE A 747 -3.31 -10.76 -40.44
CA PHE A 747 -2.04 -10.48 -39.76
C PHE A 747 -0.83 -10.52 -40.70
N GLY A 748 -0.99 -11.11 -41.88
CA GLY A 748 0.02 -11.25 -42.92
C GLY A 748 -0.05 -10.10 -43.93
N THR A 749 0.15 -10.43 -45.20
CA THR A 749 0.03 -9.50 -46.32
C THR A 749 -1.17 -9.86 -47.20
N ALA A 750 -1.50 -9.02 -48.18
CA ALA A 750 -2.56 -9.35 -49.13
C ALA A 750 -2.21 -10.57 -50.00
N ASP A 751 -0.91 -10.79 -50.25
CA ASP A 751 -0.40 -11.88 -51.10
C ASP A 751 -0.09 -13.16 -50.30
N ASP A 752 -0.04 -13.06 -48.97
CA ASP A 752 0.25 -14.14 -48.01
C ASP A 752 -0.54 -13.85 -46.72
N PRO A 753 -1.84 -14.16 -46.69
CA PRO A 753 -2.69 -13.85 -45.55
C PRO A 753 -2.34 -14.71 -44.33
N GLU A 754 -2.53 -14.16 -43.14
CA GLU A 754 -2.41 -14.93 -41.89
C GLU A 754 -3.63 -14.61 -41.02
N TRP A 755 -4.37 -15.63 -40.59
CA TRP A 755 -5.53 -15.49 -39.70
C TRP A 755 -5.37 -16.33 -38.43
N ILE A 756 -6.35 -16.29 -37.53
CA ILE A 756 -6.31 -17.12 -36.32
C ILE A 756 -6.20 -18.60 -36.68
N GLY A 757 -7.01 -19.07 -37.64
CA GLY A 757 -6.99 -20.46 -38.11
C GLY A 757 -5.62 -20.89 -38.66
N THR A 758 -4.99 -20.02 -39.47
CA THR A 758 -3.63 -20.24 -39.99
C THR A 758 -2.63 -20.45 -38.86
N ILE A 759 -2.60 -19.54 -37.87
CA ILE A 759 -1.67 -19.63 -36.74
C ILE A 759 -1.99 -20.87 -35.87
N ALA A 760 -3.27 -21.19 -35.68
CA ALA A 760 -3.70 -22.34 -34.89
C ALA A 760 -3.15 -23.67 -35.44
N VAL A 761 -2.99 -23.77 -36.76
CA VAL A 761 -2.47 -24.97 -37.43
C VAL A 761 -0.94 -24.92 -37.56
N GLU A 762 -0.36 -23.78 -37.94
CA GLU A 762 1.07 -23.70 -38.24
C GLU A 762 1.96 -23.54 -37.00
N ASP A 763 1.51 -22.78 -36.00
CA ASP A 763 2.26 -22.51 -34.76
C ASP A 763 1.31 -22.45 -33.55
N PRO A 764 0.77 -23.61 -33.11
CA PRO A 764 -0.18 -23.69 -32.02
C PRO A 764 0.38 -23.16 -30.69
N TRP A 765 1.70 -23.30 -30.45
CA TRP A 765 2.34 -22.73 -29.27
C TRP A 765 2.37 -21.19 -29.30
N LYS A 766 2.58 -20.57 -30.48
CA LYS A 766 2.40 -19.13 -30.67
C LYS A 766 0.97 -18.71 -30.37
N LEU A 767 -0.03 -19.42 -30.89
CA LEU A 767 -1.43 -19.08 -30.61
C LEU A 767 -1.75 -19.20 -29.12
N LEU A 768 -1.35 -20.29 -28.47
CA LEU A 768 -1.55 -20.50 -27.03
C LEU A 768 -0.96 -19.35 -26.21
N HIS A 769 0.28 -18.95 -26.50
CA HIS A 769 0.91 -17.83 -25.82
C HIS A 769 0.16 -16.50 -26.05
N LYS A 770 -0.28 -16.25 -27.28
CA LYS A 770 -1.01 -15.03 -27.65
C LYS A 770 -2.39 -14.94 -27.02
N ILE A 771 -3.10 -16.05 -26.90
CA ILE A 771 -4.36 -16.09 -26.13
C ILE A 771 -4.06 -15.74 -24.67
N ARG A 772 -3.05 -16.38 -24.08
CA ARG A 772 -2.70 -16.21 -22.66
C ARG A 772 -2.30 -14.77 -22.30
N PHE A 773 -1.49 -14.09 -23.12
CA PHE A 773 -0.89 -12.79 -22.75
C PHE A 773 -1.27 -11.62 -23.65
N GLY A 774 -1.88 -11.87 -24.81
CA GLY A 774 -2.26 -10.85 -25.79
C GLY A 774 -1.20 -10.60 -26.87
N GLN A 775 -1.37 -9.52 -27.62
CA GLN A 775 -0.50 -9.14 -28.74
C GLN A 775 0.33 -7.87 -28.43
N PRO A 776 1.67 -7.92 -28.55
CA PRO A 776 2.52 -6.76 -28.30
C PRO A 776 2.16 -5.55 -29.17
N GLY A 777 1.98 -4.40 -28.53
CA GLY A 777 1.70 -3.12 -29.20
C GLY A 777 0.23 -2.88 -29.59
N LEU A 778 -0.69 -3.81 -29.28
CA LEU A 778 -2.13 -3.65 -29.51
C LEU A 778 -2.89 -3.78 -28.18
N SER A 779 -3.19 -2.64 -27.53
CA SER A 779 -3.83 -2.61 -26.21
C SER A 779 -5.24 -3.22 -26.16
N PHE A 780 -5.90 -3.36 -27.31
CA PHE A 780 -7.24 -3.95 -27.42
C PHE A 780 -7.23 -5.47 -27.63
N MET A 781 -6.10 -6.06 -28.03
CA MET A 781 -5.95 -7.52 -28.07
C MET A 781 -5.39 -8.00 -26.73
N GLY A 782 -6.27 -8.02 -25.73
CA GLY A 782 -5.95 -8.26 -24.32
C GLY A 782 -5.63 -9.71 -23.97
N SER A 783 -5.09 -9.91 -22.77
CA SER A 783 -4.71 -11.21 -22.21
C SER A 783 -5.91 -11.98 -21.66
N TRP A 784 -6.11 -13.23 -22.09
CA TRP A 784 -7.11 -14.14 -21.49
C TRP A 784 -6.91 -14.33 -19.98
N LEU A 785 -5.66 -14.49 -19.55
CA LEU A 785 -5.33 -14.73 -18.13
C LEU A 785 -5.57 -13.48 -17.25
N ALA A 786 -5.32 -12.27 -17.78
CA ALA A 786 -5.58 -11.03 -17.06
C ALA A 786 -7.07 -10.84 -16.71
N TRP A 787 -7.97 -11.49 -17.45
CA TRP A 787 -9.42 -11.43 -17.26
C TRP A 787 -9.99 -12.68 -16.57
N GLY A 788 -9.14 -13.44 -15.87
CA GLY A 788 -9.57 -14.60 -15.07
C GLY A 788 -9.71 -15.91 -15.85
N GLY A 789 -9.31 -15.93 -17.12
CA GLY A 789 -9.23 -17.14 -17.92
C GLY A 789 -8.18 -18.14 -17.41
N THR A 790 -8.36 -19.43 -17.73
CA THR A 790 -7.43 -20.52 -17.38
C THR A 790 -6.58 -20.95 -18.57
N ASP A 791 -5.45 -21.63 -18.32
CA ASP A 791 -4.62 -22.22 -19.38
C ASP A 791 -5.40 -23.27 -20.19
N GLN A 792 -6.27 -24.05 -19.54
CA GLN A 792 -7.19 -24.97 -20.23
C GLN A 792 -8.18 -24.20 -21.12
N GLY A 793 -8.76 -23.11 -20.62
CA GLY A 793 -9.64 -22.26 -21.43
C GLY A 793 -8.96 -21.67 -22.66
N ALA A 794 -7.65 -21.39 -22.58
CA ALA A 794 -6.85 -20.99 -23.73
C ALA A 794 -6.65 -22.12 -24.74
N ALA A 795 -6.47 -23.36 -24.26
CA ALA A 795 -6.42 -24.56 -25.12
C ALA A 795 -7.78 -24.85 -25.77
N ASP A 796 -8.88 -24.64 -25.06
CA ASP A 796 -10.25 -24.75 -25.58
C ASP A 796 -10.46 -23.76 -26.74
N ILE A 797 -10.07 -22.49 -26.57
CA ILE A 797 -10.09 -21.49 -27.66
C ILE A 797 -9.19 -21.94 -28.82
N GLY A 798 -8.03 -22.52 -28.51
CA GLY A 798 -7.09 -23.06 -29.49
C GLY A 798 -7.69 -24.17 -30.35
N VAL A 799 -8.35 -25.17 -29.75
CA VAL A 799 -8.98 -26.27 -30.50
C VAL A 799 -10.15 -25.77 -31.35
N PHE A 800 -10.95 -24.84 -30.82
CA PHE A 800 -12.03 -24.21 -31.61
C PHE A 800 -11.46 -23.47 -32.82
N SER A 801 -10.40 -22.70 -32.62
CA SER A 801 -9.72 -21.99 -33.70
C SER A 801 -9.13 -22.95 -34.74
N GLN A 802 -8.47 -24.01 -34.28
CA GLN A 802 -7.80 -24.98 -35.12
C GLN A 802 -8.76 -25.86 -35.93
N GLN A 803 -9.94 -26.17 -35.40
CA GLN A 803 -10.88 -27.09 -36.05
C GLN A 803 -11.94 -26.37 -36.89
N THR A 804 -12.32 -25.14 -36.55
CA THR A 804 -13.49 -24.48 -37.16
C THR A 804 -13.15 -23.31 -38.09
N MET A 805 -11.98 -22.70 -37.96
CA MET A 805 -11.63 -21.50 -38.72
C MET A 805 -10.95 -21.83 -40.06
N PRO A 806 -11.09 -20.97 -41.09
CA PRO A 806 -10.40 -21.12 -42.35
C PRO A 806 -8.88 -21.10 -42.15
N VAL A 807 -8.20 -21.95 -42.90
CA VAL A 807 -6.75 -21.92 -43.08
C VAL A 807 -6.48 -21.56 -44.53
N ASP A 808 -5.42 -20.79 -44.77
CA ASP A 808 -4.91 -20.69 -46.13
C ASP A 808 -4.42 -22.07 -46.59
N CYS A 809 -4.61 -22.32 -47.88
CA CYS A 809 -4.08 -23.51 -48.51
C CYS A 809 -2.54 -23.41 -48.51
N LEU A 810 -1.89 -24.10 -47.57
CA LEU A 810 -0.43 -24.23 -47.51
C LEU A 810 0.13 -24.52 -48.91
N ASP A 811 1.16 -23.78 -49.32
CA ASP A 811 1.76 -23.73 -50.65
C ASP A 811 1.66 -25.04 -51.46
N ASN A 812 0.88 -24.96 -52.56
CA ASN A 812 0.59 -25.92 -53.65
C ASN A 812 -0.81 -26.56 -53.70
N SER A 813 -1.77 -26.18 -52.86
CA SER A 813 -3.18 -26.57 -53.01
C SER A 813 -4.07 -25.40 -53.44
N TYR A 814 -3.92 -24.95 -54.68
CA TYR A 814 -5.11 -24.50 -55.41
C TYR A 814 -5.99 -25.75 -55.60
N CYS A 815 -6.93 -25.99 -54.69
CA CYS A 815 -8.00 -26.95 -54.92
C CYS A 815 -8.74 -26.51 -56.19
N ALA A 816 -8.75 -27.36 -57.20
CA ALA A 816 -9.11 -26.96 -58.55
C ALA A 816 -10.62 -26.73 -58.69
N ASP A 817 -11.43 -27.41 -57.86
CA ASP A 817 -12.89 -27.38 -57.91
C ASP A 817 -13.55 -27.41 -56.50
N VAL A 818 -14.81 -27.00 -56.42
CA VAL A 818 -15.65 -27.09 -55.21
C VAL A 818 -15.91 -28.57 -54.90
N GLY A 819 -15.70 -28.98 -53.64
CA GLY A 819 -15.86 -30.37 -53.21
C GLY A 819 -14.58 -31.21 -53.16
N ASP A 820 -13.43 -30.68 -53.63
CA ASP A 820 -12.14 -31.36 -53.49
C ASP A 820 -11.74 -31.48 -52.00
N PRO A 821 -11.35 -32.67 -51.52
CA PRO A 821 -10.85 -32.83 -50.16
C PRO A 821 -9.48 -32.17 -50.00
N CYS A 822 -9.39 -31.18 -49.12
CA CYS A 822 -8.13 -30.54 -48.75
C CYS A 822 -7.29 -31.44 -47.83
N ASN A 823 -7.95 -32.15 -46.91
CA ASN A 823 -7.41 -33.19 -46.03
C ASN A 823 -8.57 -34.05 -45.47
N ARG A 824 -8.29 -34.93 -44.48
CA ARG A 824 -9.28 -35.87 -43.89
C ARG A 824 -10.58 -35.23 -43.37
N ILE A 825 -10.61 -33.94 -43.04
CA ILE A 825 -11.74 -33.28 -42.36
C ILE A 825 -12.11 -31.91 -42.96
N ARG A 826 -11.58 -31.56 -44.14
CA ARG A 826 -11.79 -30.25 -44.78
C ARG A 826 -12.02 -30.40 -46.27
N MET A 827 -12.96 -29.64 -46.80
CA MET A 827 -13.34 -29.62 -48.21
C MET A 827 -13.19 -28.22 -48.82
N CYS A 828 -12.99 -28.18 -50.13
CA CYS A 828 -12.86 -26.94 -50.87
C CYS A 828 -14.22 -26.26 -51.06
N ALA A 829 -14.38 -25.06 -50.49
CA ALA A 829 -15.51 -24.17 -50.74
C ALA A 829 -15.02 -22.77 -51.09
N GLY A 830 -15.33 -22.30 -52.30
CA GLY A 830 -14.94 -20.96 -52.75
C GLY A 830 -13.42 -20.71 -52.84
N GLY A 831 -12.64 -21.76 -53.12
CA GLY A 831 -11.17 -21.67 -53.19
C GLY A 831 -10.47 -21.64 -51.83
N ARG A 832 -11.17 -22.04 -50.76
CA ARG A 832 -10.65 -22.13 -49.38
C ARG A 832 -10.97 -23.49 -48.76
N CYS A 833 -10.09 -23.96 -47.88
CA CYS A 833 -10.31 -25.19 -47.11
C CYS A 833 -11.15 -24.92 -45.86
N VAL A 834 -12.44 -25.24 -45.96
CA VAL A 834 -13.39 -25.11 -44.85
C VAL A 834 -13.60 -26.47 -44.15
N PRO A 835 -13.93 -26.50 -42.85
CA PRO A 835 -14.31 -27.73 -42.16
C PRO A 835 -15.47 -28.43 -42.88
N SER A 836 -15.33 -29.72 -43.07
CA SER A 836 -16.37 -30.61 -43.58
C SER A 836 -17.45 -30.77 -42.51
N THR A 837 -18.65 -30.22 -42.70
CA THR A 837 -19.82 -30.57 -41.85
C THR A 837 -20.36 -31.95 -42.18
N LEU A 838 -19.97 -32.50 -43.33
CA LEU A 838 -20.44 -33.76 -43.88
C LEU A 838 -19.58 -34.89 -43.34
N ASP A 839 -19.84 -35.28 -42.09
CA ASP A 839 -19.15 -36.36 -41.37
C ASP A 839 -19.70 -37.75 -41.70
N GLY A 840 -20.87 -37.85 -42.36
CA GLY A 840 -21.57 -39.10 -42.64
C GLY A 840 -22.31 -39.70 -41.45
N ASP A 841 -22.30 -39.02 -40.29
CA ASP A 841 -22.96 -39.46 -39.06
C ASP A 841 -24.43 -39.01 -39.06
N LEU A 842 -25.31 -39.91 -39.51
CA LEU A 842 -26.73 -39.65 -39.65
C LEU A 842 -27.52 -40.05 -38.39
N ASN A 843 -26.95 -40.90 -37.54
CA ASN A 843 -27.56 -41.32 -36.28
C ASN A 843 -27.18 -40.41 -35.09
N LEU A 844 -26.24 -39.49 -35.29
CA LEU A 844 -25.71 -38.48 -34.36
C LEU A 844 -24.96 -39.07 -33.15
N ASP A 845 -24.32 -40.22 -33.31
CA ASP A 845 -23.50 -40.85 -32.26
C ASP A 845 -22.02 -40.43 -32.28
N SER A 846 -21.69 -39.49 -33.18
CA SER A 846 -20.37 -38.92 -33.45
C SER A 846 -19.40 -39.85 -34.19
N ILE A 847 -19.87 -40.96 -34.77
CA ILE A 847 -19.07 -41.93 -35.52
C ILE A 847 -19.82 -42.35 -36.80
N ALA A 848 -19.26 -42.08 -37.97
CA ALA A 848 -19.81 -42.61 -39.22
C ALA A 848 -19.46 -44.10 -39.38
N ASP A 849 -20.46 -44.98 -39.23
CA ASP A 849 -20.28 -46.42 -39.31
C ASP A 849 -21.45 -47.17 -40.00
N GLY A 850 -21.47 -48.49 -39.85
CA GLY A 850 -22.49 -49.34 -40.48
C GLY A 850 -23.92 -49.01 -40.05
N GLU A 851 -24.12 -48.33 -38.92
CA GLU A 851 -25.42 -47.92 -38.39
C GLU A 851 -26.01 -46.70 -39.13
N ASP A 852 -25.21 -45.94 -39.88
CA ASP A 852 -25.67 -44.79 -40.69
C ASP A 852 -26.20 -45.19 -42.06
N ILE A 853 -25.75 -46.34 -42.58
CA ILE A 853 -26.14 -46.84 -43.92
C ILE A 853 -27.66 -46.91 -44.09
N PRO A 854 -28.46 -47.45 -43.15
CA PRO A 854 -29.91 -47.51 -43.29
C PRO A 854 -30.57 -46.13 -43.38
N LEU A 855 -30.05 -45.14 -42.64
CA LEU A 855 -30.56 -43.77 -42.63
C LEU A 855 -30.22 -43.06 -43.94
N PHE A 856 -28.99 -43.23 -44.43
CA PHE A 856 -28.56 -42.68 -45.71
C PHE A 856 -29.36 -43.24 -46.88
N VAL A 857 -29.54 -44.57 -46.92
CA VAL A 857 -30.34 -45.22 -47.98
C VAL A 857 -31.79 -44.76 -47.94
N GLN A 858 -32.37 -44.57 -46.75
CA GLN A 858 -33.72 -44.02 -46.63
C GLN A 858 -33.80 -42.58 -47.14
N ALA A 859 -32.80 -41.74 -46.82
CA ALA A 859 -32.73 -40.37 -47.29
C ALA A 859 -32.59 -40.28 -48.82
N ILE A 860 -31.78 -41.14 -49.44
CA ILE A 860 -31.64 -41.25 -50.91
C ILE A 860 -32.96 -41.62 -51.56
N ILE A 861 -33.63 -42.67 -51.05
CA ILE A 861 -34.91 -43.13 -51.62
C ILE A 861 -35.98 -42.04 -51.53
N ALA A 862 -35.94 -41.23 -50.47
CA ALA A 862 -36.85 -40.12 -50.27
C ALA A 862 -36.49 -38.86 -51.05
N GLY A 863 -35.26 -38.74 -51.59
CA GLY A 863 -34.74 -37.47 -52.10
C GLY A 863 -34.77 -36.40 -51.01
N SER A 864 -34.27 -36.74 -49.81
CA SER A 864 -34.45 -35.93 -48.62
C SER A 864 -33.81 -34.56 -48.76
N ALA A 865 -34.56 -33.51 -48.45
CA ALA A 865 -34.08 -32.14 -48.31
C ALA A 865 -34.08 -31.70 -46.83
N ASP A 866 -34.12 -32.66 -45.89
CA ASP A 866 -34.13 -32.37 -44.46
C ASP A 866 -32.79 -31.70 -44.08
N PRO A 867 -32.80 -30.46 -43.57
CA PRO A 867 -31.58 -29.72 -43.25
C PRO A 867 -30.65 -30.46 -42.28
N ASN A 868 -31.18 -31.31 -41.39
CA ASN A 868 -30.34 -32.08 -40.48
C ASN A 868 -29.63 -33.22 -41.20
N ILE A 869 -30.31 -33.89 -42.13
CA ILE A 869 -29.69 -34.99 -42.91
C ILE A 869 -28.71 -34.41 -43.94
N LEU A 870 -29.07 -33.30 -44.59
CA LEU A 870 -28.21 -32.61 -45.55
C LEU A 870 -26.90 -32.14 -44.92
N ALA A 871 -26.93 -31.69 -43.66
CA ALA A 871 -25.74 -31.20 -42.96
C ALA A 871 -24.65 -32.27 -42.82
N HIS A 872 -25.04 -33.56 -42.78
CA HIS A 872 -24.14 -34.70 -42.57
C HIS A 872 -23.84 -35.50 -43.85
N ALA A 873 -24.69 -35.42 -44.89
CA ALA A 873 -24.63 -36.36 -46.01
C ALA A 873 -24.88 -35.81 -47.44
N ASP A 874 -25.11 -34.50 -47.63
CA ASP A 874 -25.18 -33.87 -48.98
C ASP A 874 -23.77 -33.60 -49.54
N PHE A 875 -23.08 -34.67 -49.93
CA PHE A 875 -21.71 -34.62 -50.43
C PHE A 875 -21.56 -33.94 -51.79
N SER A 876 -22.62 -33.92 -52.60
CA SER A 876 -22.67 -33.25 -53.88
C SER A 876 -22.96 -31.75 -53.77
N GLY A 877 -23.50 -31.31 -52.62
CA GLY A 877 -23.86 -29.92 -52.33
C GLY A 877 -25.05 -29.42 -53.17
N ASN A 878 -25.88 -30.34 -53.67
CA ASN A 878 -26.97 -30.02 -54.59
C ASN A 878 -28.30 -29.71 -53.86
N GLY A 879 -28.31 -29.82 -52.53
CA GLY A 879 -29.45 -29.55 -51.66
C GLY A 879 -30.41 -30.72 -51.50
N LEU A 880 -30.03 -31.92 -51.95
CA LEU A 880 -30.78 -33.16 -51.84
C LEU A 880 -29.83 -34.31 -51.49
N ILE A 881 -30.33 -35.29 -50.75
CA ILE A 881 -29.65 -36.59 -50.65
C ILE A 881 -30.10 -37.47 -51.80
N ASP A 882 -29.21 -37.76 -52.74
CA ASP A 882 -29.50 -38.54 -53.93
C ASP A 882 -28.35 -39.51 -54.34
N ALA A 883 -28.40 -39.99 -55.58
CA ALA A 883 -27.44 -40.98 -56.07
C ALA A 883 -26.02 -40.41 -56.21
N ASP A 884 -25.87 -39.10 -56.36
CA ASP A 884 -24.58 -38.43 -56.54
C ASP A 884 -23.79 -38.39 -55.22
N ASP A 885 -24.45 -38.56 -54.07
CA ASP A 885 -23.82 -38.58 -52.73
C ASP A 885 -23.27 -39.96 -52.33
N VAL A 886 -23.70 -41.03 -53.03
CA VAL A 886 -23.43 -42.43 -52.65
C VAL A 886 -21.94 -42.76 -52.60
N ALA A 887 -21.19 -42.31 -53.62
CA ALA A 887 -19.77 -42.62 -53.71
C ALA A 887 -18.99 -42.00 -52.54
N CYS A 888 -19.36 -40.80 -52.13
CA CYS A 888 -18.75 -40.09 -51.02
C CYS A 888 -19.10 -40.74 -49.68
N MET A 889 -20.37 -41.07 -49.43
CA MET A 889 -20.77 -41.77 -48.20
C MET A 889 -20.07 -43.12 -48.04
N VAL A 890 -19.92 -43.90 -49.13
CA VAL A 890 -19.16 -45.16 -49.11
C VAL A 890 -17.67 -44.91 -48.80
N SER A 891 -17.09 -43.82 -49.31
CA SER A 891 -15.71 -43.45 -49.00
C SER A 891 -15.53 -43.05 -47.53
N THR A 892 -16.51 -42.35 -46.96
CA THR A 892 -16.54 -41.96 -45.54
C THR A 892 -16.57 -43.19 -44.63
N LEU A 893 -17.45 -44.15 -44.92
CA LEU A 893 -17.61 -45.38 -44.12
C LEU A 893 -16.45 -46.38 -44.20
N LEU A 894 -15.65 -46.32 -45.27
CA LEU A 894 -14.53 -47.25 -45.50
C LEU A 894 -13.18 -46.70 -45.02
N SER A 895 -13.15 -45.47 -44.50
CA SER A 895 -11.92 -44.80 -44.04
C SER A 895 -11.83 -44.85 -42.50
N PRO A 896 -10.86 -45.58 -41.91
CA PRO A 896 -10.75 -45.76 -40.46
C PRO A 896 -10.20 -44.55 -39.70
#